data_AF-A0A132A3J9-F1
#
_entry.id   AF-A0A132A3J9-F1
#
_cell.length_a   1.000
_cell.length_b   1.000
_cell.length_c   1.000
_cell.angle_alpha   90.00
_cell.angle_beta   90.00
_cell.angle_gamma   90.00
#
_symmetry.space_group_name_H-M   'P 1'
#
loop_
_entity.id
_entity.type
_entity.pdbx_description
1 polymer ?
#
loop_
_entity_poly.entity_id
_entity_poly.type
_entity_poly.pdbx_seq_one_letter_code
_entity_poly.pdbx_strand_id
1 'polypeptide(L)'
;MDRKKNDSIPNAHSNPRPSPIKHQTSTHNGSHSSLVGGLVANASRKHQRRFNVNRIFVNRSMHLEKIKFFGFDMDYTLAVYKSSDFESLSFDLVKQRLIEMGYPADIDAFIYDPTFPVRGLWFDTETGILLKVDPYGNILVAVFGFQFLKTSEIYAIYPNKFVQLDESRIYVLNTLFAQPETYLLACVIDFFSNSPDYVRIKNNHHGIKAKIGDLFMSYKSIFQDVRSAFDWVHVKGSLKEKTVNDINLYIHQDDRLPLLLDRMHENGKKIFLLTNSNYQYTEKVMTYLFDVPSAQKRSWKSYFDFIVVDARKPLFFDEGTILRQIDVQTGSLKIGTPTGPFEPGQVYSGGCCDVFTELIGAKGKDVLYIGDHIYGDILKSKKRRGWRTFLIVPELQKELEIWMNKRSLFERLNELDVQLGDMYVDMDSSSRDKPDIKDVRNQIRETIHELDMSYGILGSIFRCGSRQTHFANQLCRFADLYSSTFLNLMYYPFSYMFRAPPMLMAHESTVEHESDNTNLWESGSLEIGLEGINLGTTECNFGSSTVMGILRQKSEMHTSNSNISSTESPNRSNDLSMQIDPTSLQYQCIDRSCSPTTTVSAIDKFDRQRSIGQIVEKVQKISHQNSVPHLYAETPKVVTHHHDTDDEDTDHSDNSESKN
;
A
#
# COMPACT_ATOMS: atom_id res chain seq x y z
N MET A 1 -18.77 74.70 -15.98
CA MET A 1 -18.55 74.86 -17.43
C MET A 1 -18.91 73.51 -18.07
N ASP A 2 -20.20 73.28 -18.32
CA ASP A 2 -20.87 73.46 -19.64
C ASP A 2 -20.36 72.44 -20.67
N ARG A 3 -21.13 71.61 -21.39
CA ARG A 3 -22.56 71.50 -21.75
C ARG A 3 -22.78 70.08 -22.35
N LYS A 4 -23.87 69.36 -22.01
CA LYS A 4 -25.09 69.06 -22.84
C LYS A 4 -24.81 68.42 -24.22
N LYS A 5 -25.48 67.32 -24.64
CA LYS A 5 -26.93 67.23 -24.88
C LYS A 5 -27.41 65.77 -25.18
N ASN A 6 -28.67 65.53 -24.84
CA ASN A 6 -29.52 64.34 -25.03
C ASN A 6 -30.20 64.25 -26.42
N ASP A 7 -30.93 63.13 -26.59
CA ASP A 7 -32.19 62.87 -27.34
C ASP A 7 -32.01 61.93 -28.55
N SER A 8 -32.83 60.90 -28.86
CA SER A 8 -34.17 60.45 -28.40
C SER A 8 -34.55 59.09 -29.04
N ILE A 9 -35.54 58.40 -28.44
CA ILE A 9 -36.14 57.06 -28.71
C ILE A 9 -37.19 57.08 -29.88
N PRO A 10 -37.70 55.96 -30.45
CA PRO A 10 -38.96 55.34 -29.94
C PRO A 10 -39.09 53.78 -30.00
N ASN A 11 -40.12 53.30 -29.28
CA ASN A 11 -40.55 51.95 -28.85
C ASN A 11 -41.16 50.97 -29.88
N ALA A 12 -41.16 49.65 -29.54
CA ALA A 12 -42.30 48.70 -29.38
C ALA A 12 -41.81 47.22 -29.64
N HIS A 13 -42.13 46.14 -28.92
CA HIS A 13 -43.38 45.63 -28.34
C HIS A 13 -43.17 44.54 -27.23
N SER A 14 -44.07 44.57 -26.24
CA SER A 14 -44.74 43.47 -25.47
C SER A 14 -44.00 42.42 -24.60
N ASN A 15 -44.22 42.58 -23.28
CA ASN A 15 -44.39 41.63 -22.14
C ASN A 15 -45.19 40.32 -22.43
N PRO A 16 -45.31 39.32 -21.50
CA PRO A 16 -45.22 39.41 -20.02
C PRO A 16 -44.49 38.27 -19.23
N ARG A 17 -44.22 38.58 -17.95
CA ARG A 17 -43.83 37.68 -16.84
C ARG A 17 -44.88 36.61 -16.51
N PRO A 18 -44.49 35.48 -15.89
CA PRO A 18 -45.37 34.68 -15.05
C PRO A 18 -45.16 34.93 -13.54
N SER A 19 -46.29 34.98 -12.83
CA SER A 19 -46.47 35.09 -11.37
C SER A 19 -46.57 33.68 -10.72
N PRO A 20 -46.54 33.57 -9.37
CA PRO A 20 -46.30 32.32 -8.64
C PRO A 20 -47.59 31.52 -8.37
N ILE A 21 -47.50 30.18 -8.38
CA ILE A 21 -48.65 29.31 -8.06
C ILE A 21 -48.26 28.18 -7.07
N LYS A 22 -48.83 28.34 -5.88
CA LYS A 22 -49.50 27.40 -4.95
C LYS A 22 -48.99 25.95 -4.77
N HIS A 23 -48.77 25.66 -3.48
CA HIS A 23 -48.88 24.36 -2.82
C HIS A 23 -50.00 23.47 -3.36
N GLN A 24 -49.65 22.22 -3.65
CA GLN A 24 -50.54 21.07 -3.49
C GLN A 24 -49.84 20.05 -2.58
N THR A 25 -50.52 19.76 -1.48
CA THR A 25 -50.31 18.66 -0.55
C THR A 25 -50.67 17.34 -1.22
N SER A 26 -49.73 16.39 -1.26
CA SER A 26 -50.04 14.96 -1.40
C SER A 26 -49.39 14.20 -0.25
N THR A 27 -50.22 13.85 0.72
CA THR A 27 -49.97 12.89 1.78
C THR A 27 -49.77 11.50 1.18
N HIS A 28 -48.62 10.87 1.41
CA HIS A 28 -48.53 9.42 1.52
C HIS A 28 -47.42 9.02 2.49
N ASN A 29 -47.90 8.50 3.62
CA ASN A 29 -47.31 7.59 4.62
C ASN A 29 -45.79 7.49 4.71
N GLY A 30 -45.28 8.00 5.83
CA GLY A 30 -43.97 7.64 6.35
C GLY A 30 -43.91 6.18 6.74
N SER A 31 -42.94 5.47 6.15
CA SER A 31 -42.33 4.31 6.76
C SER A 31 -41.15 4.80 7.61
N HIS A 32 -41.27 4.66 8.92
CA HIS A 32 -40.15 4.78 9.86
C HIS A 32 -39.01 3.86 9.40
N SER A 33 -37.91 4.41 8.88
CA SER A 33 -36.66 3.68 8.79
C SER A 33 -35.97 3.81 10.15
N SER A 34 -35.97 2.73 10.91
CA SER A 34 -35.10 2.55 12.08
C SER A 34 -33.66 2.89 11.69
N LEU A 35 -33.04 3.79 12.44
CA LEU A 35 -31.60 3.99 12.41
C LEU A 35 -30.96 2.73 12.99
N VAL A 36 -30.31 1.94 12.15
CA VAL A 36 -29.53 0.80 12.60
C VAL A 36 -28.05 1.16 12.49
N GLY A 37 -27.40 1.13 13.65
CA GLY A 37 -25.97 1.31 13.83
C GLY A 37 -25.16 0.17 13.19
N GLY A 38 -23.89 0.48 12.92
CA GLY A 38 -22.95 -0.45 12.27
C GLY A 38 -22.44 0.09 10.94
N LEU A 39 -21.26 0.70 10.96
CA LEU A 39 -20.39 1.00 9.82
C LEU A 39 -20.81 2.03 8.73
N VAL A 40 -21.99 2.65 8.76
CA VAL A 40 -22.32 3.78 7.84
C VAL A 40 -22.92 5.03 8.53
N ALA A 41 -22.76 5.18 9.84
CA ALA A 41 -23.40 6.27 10.60
C ALA A 41 -22.88 7.72 10.35
N ASN A 42 -22.05 7.98 9.33
CA ASN A 42 -21.56 9.33 9.02
C ASN A 42 -21.72 9.78 7.55
N ALA A 43 -22.51 9.07 6.75
CA ALA A 43 -22.76 9.48 5.35
C ALA A 43 -23.72 10.68 5.21
N SER A 44 -24.50 11.03 6.25
CA SER A 44 -25.69 11.88 6.12
C SER A 44 -25.50 13.39 6.35
N ARG A 45 -24.27 13.92 6.45
CA ARG A 45 -24.06 15.39 6.43
C ARG A 45 -23.51 15.83 5.09
N LYS A 46 -24.34 16.53 4.29
CA LYS A 46 -23.99 17.25 3.05
C LYS A 46 -22.86 18.26 3.29
N HIS A 47 -21.63 17.80 3.47
CA HIS A 47 -20.45 18.62 3.23
C HIS A 47 -20.27 18.66 1.71
N GLN A 48 -20.06 19.84 1.12
CA GLN A 48 -19.60 19.96 -0.27
C GLN A 48 -18.30 19.13 -0.41
N ARG A 49 -18.43 17.89 -0.88
CA ARG A 49 -17.29 17.00 -1.11
C ARG A 49 -16.77 17.35 -2.50
N ARG A 50 -15.49 17.76 -2.58
CA ARG A 50 -14.77 17.88 -3.86
C ARG A 50 -14.84 16.54 -4.60
N PHE A 51 -14.77 16.57 -5.93
CA PHE A 51 -14.78 15.36 -6.76
C PHE A 51 -13.76 14.34 -6.22
N ASN A 52 -14.17 13.08 -6.07
CA ASN A 52 -13.44 12.07 -5.29
C ASN A 52 -11.99 11.86 -5.77
N VAL A 53 -11.73 12.04 -7.07
CA VAL A 53 -10.40 11.89 -7.68
C VAL A 53 -9.40 12.98 -7.24
N ASN A 54 -9.89 14.19 -6.97
CA ASN A 54 -9.07 15.34 -6.54
C ASN A 54 -9.03 15.50 -5.01
N ARG A 55 -9.48 14.48 -4.28
CA ARG A 55 -9.63 14.54 -2.83
C ARG A 55 -8.37 14.06 -2.13
N ILE A 56 -8.00 14.77 -1.06
CA ILE A 56 -7.06 14.26 -0.06
C ILE A 56 -7.91 13.65 1.04
N PHE A 57 -7.68 12.36 1.28
CA PHE A 57 -8.34 11.61 2.33
C PHE A 57 -7.58 11.76 3.64
N VAL A 58 -8.31 11.73 4.75
CA VAL A 58 -7.80 12.17 6.06
C VAL A 58 -8.05 11.07 7.09
N ASN A 59 -6.98 10.47 7.59
CA ASN A 59 -7.04 9.52 8.71
C ASN A 59 -6.88 10.22 10.06
N ARG A 60 -6.09 11.32 10.11
CA ARG A 60 -5.89 12.13 11.30
C ARG A 60 -5.94 13.61 10.98
N SER A 61 -6.65 14.37 11.81
CA SER A 61 -6.80 15.80 11.62
C SER A 61 -5.45 16.53 11.57
N MET A 62 -5.35 17.50 10.68
CA MET A 62 -4.12 18.27 10.44
C MET A 62 -4.47 19.69 10.04
N HIS A 63 -3.88 20.67 10.72
CA HIS A 63 -3.90 22.05 10.27
C HIS A 63 -2.72 22.27 9.34
N LEU A 64 -2.99 22.49 8.06
CA LEU A 64 -1.95 22.70 7.05
C LEU A 64 -1.15 23.98 7.32
N GLU A 65 -1.77 24.96 7.99
CA GLU A 65 -1.12 26.22 8.37
C GLU A 65 0.09 26.00 9.29
N LYS A 66 0.01 25.01 10.19
CA LYS A 66 1.06 24.68 11.16
C LYS A 66 2.25 23.97 10.52
N ILE A 67 2.08 23.42 9.32
CA ILE A 67 3.18 22.81 8.57
C ILE A 67 4.08 23.93 8.05
N LYS A 68 5.38 23.81 8.30
CA LYS A 68 6.40 24.76 7.84
C LYS A 68 7.27 24.16 6.74
N PHE A 69 7.47 22.83 6.79
CA PHE A 69 8.34 22.11 5.86
C PHE A 69 7.53 21.05 5.12
N PHE A 70 7.62 21.06 3.80
CA PHE A 70 7.11 20.01 2.93
C PHE A 70 8.30 19.20 2.41
N GLY A 71 8.34 17.93 2.78
CA GLY A 71 9.36 17.01 2.29
C GLY A 71 8.80 16.06 1.27
N PHE A 72 9.55 15.82 0.20
CA PHE A 72 9.13 14.94 -0.89
C PHE A 72 10.13 13.82 -1.08
N ASP A 73 9.63 12.60 -1.28
CA ASP A 73 10.34 11.59 -2.06
C ASP A 73 10.27 11.91 -3.56
N MET A 74 11.17 11.33 -4.36
CA MET A 74 11.17 11.50 -5.81
C MET A 74 10.39 10.40 -6.52
N ASP A 75 10.92 9.17 -6.50
CA ASP A 75 10.42 8.04 -7.28
C ASP A 75 9.00 7.66 -6.81
N TYR A 76 8.07 7.43 -7.74
CA TYR A 76 6.63 7.21 -7.50
C TYR A 76 5.88 8.27 -6.67
N THR A 77 6.55 9.36 -6.29
CA THR A 77 5.97 10.48 -5.56
C THR A 77 5.91 11.73 -6.43
N LEU A 78 7.06 12.36 -6.73
CA LEU A 78 7.16 13.44 -7.72
C LEU A 78 7.21 12.88 -9.14
N ALA A 79 8.04 11.84 -9.34
CA ALA A 79 8.21 11.14 -10.61
C ALA A 79 7.31 9.91 -10.63
N VAL A 80 6.08 10.06 -11.14
CA VAL A 80 5.17 8.93 -11.31
C VAL A 80 5.52 8.19 -12.60
N TYR A 81 5.94 6.94 -12.50
CA TYR A 81 6.24 6.11 -13.65
C TYR A 81 4.96 5.64 -14.35
N LYS A 82 4.99 5.53 -15.69
CA LYS A 82 3.86 5.09 -16.49
C LYS A 82 3.72 3.57 -16.43
N SER A 83 2.57 3.12 -15.95
CA SER A 83 2.19 1.71 -15.95
C SER A 83 1.50 1.33 -17.27
N SER A 84 1.80 0.21 -17.92
CA SER A 84 2.71 -0.89 -17.49
C SER A 84 4.10 -0.85 -18.14
N ASP A 85 4.44 0.21 -18.88
CA ASP A 85 5.68 0.28 -19.68
C ASP A 85 6.94 0.20 -18.81
N PHE A 86 6.96 0.92 -17.67
CA PHE A 86 8.12 0.92 -16.78
C PHE A 86 8.31 -0.42 -16.07
N GLU A 87 7.23 -1.03 -15.58
CA GLU A 87 7.26 -2.35 -14.95
C GLU A 87 7.70 -3.42 -15.95
N SER A 88 7.23 -3.36 -17.20
CA SER A 88 7.63 -4.27 -18.28
C SER A 88 9.12 -4.17 -18.58
N LEU A 89 9.67 -2.94 -18.68
CA LEU A 89 11.10 -2.73 -18.86
C LEU A 89 11.91 -3.34 -17.71
N SER A 90 11.50 -3.09 -16.46
CA SER A 90 12.19 -3.66 -15.29
C SER A 90 12.11 -5.19 -15.29
N PHE A 91 10.96 -5.75 -15.63
CA PHE A 91 10.74 -7.19 -15.70
C PHE A 91 11.66 -7.85 -16.71
N ASP A 92 11.72 -7.32 -17.94
CA ASP A 92 12.56 -7.87 -19.01
C ASP A 92 14.05 -7.81 -18.66
N LEU A 93 14.51 -6.71 -18.07
CA LEU A 93 15.92 -6.59 -17.65
C LEU A 93 16.28 -7.60 -16.56
N VAL A 94 15.39 -7.83 -15.60
CA VAL A 94 15.64 -8.80 -14.52
C VAL A 94 15.58 -10.23 -15.05
N LYS A 95 14.65 -10.52 -15.96
CA LYS A 95 14.55 -11.81 -16.67
C LYS A 95 15.87 -12.15 -17.37
N GLN A 96 16.45 -11.21 -18.13
CA GLN A 96 17.78 -11.40 -18.74
C GLN A 96 18.86 -11.63 -17.68
N ARG A 97 18.83 -10.87 -16.59
CA ARG A 97 19.81 -11.01 -15.51
C ARG A 97 19.75 -12.39 -14.84
N LEU A 98 18.57 -12.97 -14.66
CA LEU A 98 18.42 -14.32 -14.13
C LEU A 98 19.00 -15.37 -15.09
N ILE A 99 18.81 -15.22 -16.40
CA ILE A 99 19.42 -16.10 -17.41
C ILE A 99 20.95 -16.02 -17.32
N GLU A 100 21.53 -14.82 -17.19
CA GLU A 100 22.97 -14.64 -16.97
C GLU A 100 23.46 -15.28 -15.67
N MET A 101 22.61 -15.37 -14.64
CA MET A 101 22.90 -16.06 -13.38
C MET A 101 22.81 -17.59 -13.48
N GLY A 102 22.33 -18.12 -14.61
CA GLY A 102 22.23 -19.55 -14.89
C GLY A 102 20.81 -20.12 -14.79
N TYR A 103 19.77 -19.28 -14.69
CA TYR A 103 18.40 -19.77 -14.82
C TYR A 103 18.12 -20.25 -16.26
N PRO A 104 17.18 -21.19 -16.46
CA PRO A 104 16.87 -21.74 -17.78
C PRO A 104 16.52 -20.68 -18.81
N ALA A 105 17.04 -20.80 -20.04
CA ALA A 105 16.80 -19.82 -21.11
C ALA A 105 15.31 -19.68 -21.48
N ASP A 106 14.50 -20.70 -21.21
CA ASP A 106 13.06 -20.70 -21.45
C ASP A 106 12.32 -19.59 -20.70
N ILE A 107 12.88 -19.07 -19.59
CA ILE A 107 12.26 -17.95 -18.87
C ILE A 107 12.21 -16.68 -19.72
N ASP A 108 13.00 -16.56 -20.80
CA ASP A 108 12.94 -15.42 -21.72
C ASP A 108 11.56 -15.23 -22.35
N ALA A 109 10.78 -16.32 -22.46
CA ALA A 109 9.43 -16.30 -22.98
C ALA A 109 8.41 -15.63 -22.05
N PHE A 110 8.76 -15.34 -20.79
CA PHE A 110 7.84 -14.65 -19.89
C PHE A 110 7.56 -13.22 -20.36
N ILE A 111 6.28 -12.84 -20.28
CA ILE A 111 5.77 -11.51 -20.60
C ILE A 111 5.10 -10.96 -19.35
N TYR A 112 5.44 -9.73 -18.96
CA TYR A 112 4.86 -9.07 -17.81
C TYR A 112 3.33 -8.87 -17.97
N ASP A 113 2.57 -9.28 -16.96
CA ASP A 113 1.13 -9.06 -16.90
C ASP A 113 0.78 -8.15 -15.70
N PRO A 114 0.36 -6.89 -15.95
CA PRO A 114 0.02 -5.95 -14.89
C PRO A 114 -1.30 -6.28 -14.17
N THR A 115 -2.08 -7.27 -14.64
CA THR A 115 -3.38 -7.62 -14.04
C THR A 115 -3.26 -8.59 -12.85
N PHE A 116 -2.11 -9.25 -12.70
CA PHE A 116 -1.85 -10.20 -11.62
C PHE A 116 -1.39 -9.51 -10.33
N PRO A 117 -0.27 -8.76 -10.29
CA PRO A 117 0.32 -8.35 -9.04
C PRO A 117 -0.52 -7.26 -8.36
N VAL A 118 -0.59 -7.33 -7.03
CA VAL A 118 -1.19 -6.30 -6.16
C VAL A 118 -0.16 -5.92 -5.11
N ARG A 119 -0.05 -4.64 -4.79
CA ARG A 119 0.90 -4.14 -3.79
C ARG A 119 0.53 -4.58 -2.38
N GLY A 120 1.53 -4.92 -1.58
CA GLY A 120 1.36 -5.32 -0.19
C GLY A 120 1.17 -6.83 0.03
N LEU A 121 1.33 -7.66 -1.01
CA LEU A 121 1.38 -9.11 -0.86
C LEU A 121 2.60 -9.55 -0.06
N TRP A 122 2.44 -10.66 0.64
CA TRP A 122 3.48 -11.30 1.44
C TRP A 122 4.02 -12.49 0.65
N PHE A 123 5.33 -12.57 0.47
CA PHE A 123 5.97 -13.75 -0.07
C PHE A 123 6.52 -14.60 1.09
N ASP A 124 6.00 -15.81 1.23
CA ASP A 124 6.54 -16.78 2.17
C ASP A 124 7.73 -17.51 1.54
N THR A 125 8.94 -17.16 1.99
CA THR A 125 10.19 -17.75 1.48
C THR A 125 10.36 -19.22 1.85
N GLU A 126 9.63 -19.71 2.85
CA GLU A 126 9.66 -21.12 3.21
C GLU A 126 8.81 -21.91 2.23
N THR A 127 7.57 -21.50 1.96
CA THR A 127 6.64 -22.31 1.14
C THR A 127 6.58 -21.91 -0.34
N GLY A 128 7.13 -20.74 -0.70
CA GLY A 128 7.03 -20.18 -2.06
C GLY A 128 5.62 -19.68 -2.41
N ILE A 129 4.85 -19.23 -1.43
CA ILE A 129 3.44 -18.82 -1.63
C ILE A 129 3.34 -17.30 -1.51
N LEU A 130 2.62 -16.69 -2.45
CA LEU A 130 2.13 -15.31 -2.35
C LEU A 130 0.86 -15.28 -1.52
N LEU A 131 0.86 -14.52 -0.44
CA LEU A 131 -0.23 -14.40 0.52
C LEU A 131 -0.77 -12.97 0.51
N LYS A 132 -2.08 -12.84 0.34
CA LYS A 132 -2.82 -11.63 0.70
C LYS A 132 -3.34 -11.84 2.11
N VAL A 133 -2.97 -10.96 3.04
CA VAL A 133 -3.30 -11.13 4.46
C VAL A 133 -4.02 -9.91 5.02
N ASP A 134 -4.77 -10.15 6.08
CA ASP A 134 -5.39 -9.11 6.88
C ASP A 134 -4.39 -8.52 7.90
N PRO A 135 -4.78 -7.49 8.69
CA PRO A 135 -3.90 -6.84 9.66
C PRO A 135 -3.39 -7.73 10.79
N TYR A 136 -4.06 -8.84 11.05
CA TYR A 136 -3.76 -9.76 12.13
C TYR A 136 -2.88 -10.91 11.66
N GLY A 137 -2.71 -11.10 10.33
CA GLY A 137 -1.94 -12.20 9.76
C GLY A 137 -2.83 -13.34 9.25
N ASN A 138 -4.15 -13.18 9.26
CA ASN A 138 -5.04 -14.18 8.68
C ASN A 138 -4.95 -14.11 7.15
N ILE A 139 -4.93 -15.28 6.51
CA ILE A 139 -4.75 -15.42 5.07
C ILE A 139 -6.10 -15.21 4.38
N LEU A 140 -6.17 -14.18 3.53
CA LEU A 140 -7.34 -13.87 2.69
C LEU A 140 -7.27 -14.62 1.35
N VAL A 141 -6.07 -14.65 0.75
CA VAL A 141 -5.81 -15.30 -0.55
C VAL A 141 -4.41 -15.91 -0.49
N ALA A 142 -4.24 -17.12 -1.03
CA ALA A 142 -2.95 -17.77 -1.18
C ALA A 142 -2.77 -18.26 -2.62
N VAL A 143 -1.63 -17.91 -3.23
CA VAL A 143 -1.30 -18.28 -4.60
C VAL A 143 0.09 -18.90 -4.65
N PHE A 144 0.18 -20.11 -5.19
CA PHE A 144 1.42 -20.82 -5.44
C PHE A 144 1.72 -20.81 -6.94
N GLY A 145 2.73 -20.05 -7.37
CA GLY A 145 2.91 -19.75 -8.80
C GLY A 145 1.69 -19.01 -9.33
N PHE A 146 0.94 -19.65 -10.23
CA PHE A 146 -0.37 -19.17 -10.69
C PHE A 146 -1.56 -20.01 -10.21
N GLN A 147 -1.30 -21.04 -9.40
CA GLN A 147 -2.35 -21.84 -8.79
C GLN A 147 -2.86 -21.13 -7.53
N PHE A 148 -4.11 -20.73 -7.56
CA PHE A 148 -4.78 -20.31 -6.34
C PHE A 148 -5.13 -21.51 -5.46
N LEU A 149 -4.81 -21.43 -4.18
CA LEU A 149 -5.01 -22.51 -3.23
C LEU A 149 -6.40 -22.45 -2.60
N LYS A 150 -7.09 -23.60 -2.55
CA LYS A 150 -8.35 -23.75 -1.82
C LYS A 150 -8.12 -23.66 -0.32
N THR A 151 -9.17 -23.33 0.42
CA THR A 151 -9.13 -23.23 1.89
C THR A 151 -8.60 -24.50 2.56
N SER A 152 -9.02 -25.69 2.10
CA SER A 152 -8.49 -26.97 2.60
C SER A 152 -6.98 -27.14 2.36
N GLU A 153 -6.47 -26.65 1.23
CA GLU A 153 -5.03 -26.69 0.91
C GLU A 153 -4.25 -25.66 1.75
N ILE A 154 -4.85 -24.50 1.99
CA ILE A 154 -4.30 -23.48 2.90
C ILE A 154 -4.20 -24.06 4.31
N TYR A 155 -5.25 -24.70 4.84
CA TYR A 155 -5.22 -25.31 6.17
C TYR A 155 -4.17 -26.42 6.30
N ALA A 156 -3.92 -27.18 5.23
CA ALA A 156 -2.87 -28.20 5.24
C ALA A 156 -1.46 -27.61 5.40
N ILE A 157 -1.23 -26.37 4.96
CA ILE A 157 0.07 -25.69 5.00
C ILE A 157 0.15 -24.72 6.20
N TYR A 158 -0.95 -24.04 6.49
CA TYR A 158 -1.16 -23.06 7.55
C TYR A 158 -2.34 -23.52 8.42
N PRO A 159 -2.12 -24.38 9.43
CA PRO A 159 -3.20 -25.01 10.20
C PRO A 159 -4.21 -24.05 10.85
N ASN A 160 -3.81 -22.80 11.11
CA ASN A 160 -4.68 -21.77 11.68
C ASN A 160 -5.12 -20.71 10.65
N LYS A 161 -4.92 -20.96 9.34
CA LYS A 161 -5.10 -19.98 8.25
C LYS A 161 -4.42 -18.63 8.57
N PHE A 162 -3.30 -18.71 9.27
CA PHE A 162 -2.62 -17.59 9.90
C PHE A 162 -1.13 -17.68 9.66
N VAL A 163 -0.51 -16.52 9.45
CA VAL A 163 0.94 -16.36 9.34
C VAL A 163 1.40 -15.18 10.18
N GLN A 164 2.43 -15.40 10.98
CA GLN A 164 3.08 -14.32 11.72
C GLN A 164 4.03 -13.57 10.79
N LEU A 165 4.03 -12.23 10.87
CA LEU A 165 5.02 -11.41 10.19
C LEU A 165 6.39 -11.58 10.88
N ASP A 166 7.17 -12.54 10.40
CA ASP A 166 8.59 -12.72 10.73
C ASP A 166 9.44 -12.30 9.53
N GLU A 167 10.26 -11.26 9.69
CA GLU A 167 11.13 -10.71 8.63
C GLU A 167 12.17 -11.75 8.13
N SER A 168 12.41 -12.84 8.87
CA SER A 168 13.33 -13.92 8.47
C SER A 168 12.74 -14.90 7.43
N ARG A 169 11.40 -14.96 7.37
CA ARG A 169 10.61 -15.87 6.52
C ARG A 169 9.73 -15.14 5.53
N ILE A 170 9.07 -14.07 5.97
CA ILE A 170 8.07 -13.32 5.20
C ILE A 170 8.68 -12.04 4.66
N TYR A 171 8.58 -11.86 3.34
CA TYR A 171 8.91 -10.61 2.69
C TYR A 171 7.65 -9.89 2.23
N VAL A 172 7.52 -8.59 2.56
CA VAL A 172 6.33 -7.80 2.20
C VAL A 172 6.61 -6.90 1.00
N LEU A 173 5.91 -7.14 -0.10
CA LEU A 173 6.08 -6.47 -1.40
C LEU A 173 5.31 -5.13 -1.43
N ASN A 174 5.76 -4.16 -0.64
CA ASN A 174 5.04 -2.92 -0.32
C ASN A 174 5.28 -1.72 -1.27
N THR A 175 6.21 -1.81 -2.21
CA THR A 175 6.55 -0.72 -3.15
C THR A 175 5.98 -1.01 -4.54
N LEU A 176 5.79 0.04 -5.35
CA LEU A 176 5.42 -0.14 -6.75
C LEU A 176 6.55 -0.79 -7.57
N PHE A 177 7.82 -0.54 -7.18
CA PHE A 177 8.97 -1.27 -7.73
C PHE A 177 8.90 -2.79 -7.52
N ALA A 178 8.16 -3.27 -6.52
CA ALA A 178 8.01 -4.70 -6.25
C ALA A 178 6.93 -5.39 -7.11
N GLN A 179 6.15 -4.66 -7.91
CA GLN A 179 5.14 -5.27 -8.80
C GLN A 179 5.74 -6.25 -9.83
N PRO A 180 6.77 -5.89 -10.62
CA PRO A 180 7.43 -6.83 -11.52
C PRO A 180 8.09 -7.99 -10.76
N GLU A 181 8.62 -7.76 -9.55
CA GLU A 181 9.20 -8.81 -8.71
C GLU A 181 8.15 -9.83 -8.26
N THR A 182 6.99 -9.34 -7.80
CA THR A 182 5.84 -10.16 -7.40
C THR A 182 5.43 -11.11 -8.53
N TYR A 183 5.29 -10.58 -9.73
CA TYR A 183 4.89 -11.37 -10.89
C TYR A 183 5.99 -12.35 -11.33
N LEU A 184 7.27 -11.92 -11.35
CA LEU A 184 8.37 -12.80 -11.72
C LEU A 184 8.54 -13.98 -10.77
N LEU A 185 8.36 -13.77 -9.46
CA LEU A 185 8.35 -14.86 -8.48
C LEU A 185 7.27 -15.90 -8.81
N ALA A 186 6.05 -15.43 -9.13
CA ALA A 186 4.96 -16.31 -9.56
C ALA A 186 5.31 -17.08 -10.84
N CYS A 187 5.84 -16.42 -11.87
CA CYS A 187 6.28 -17.07 -13.12
C CYS A 187 7.35 -18.13 -12.88
N VAL A 188 8.39 -17.82 -12.10
CA VAL A 188 9.50 -18.74 -11.84
C VAL A 188 9.02 -19.96 -11.05
N ILE A 189 8.21 -19.75 -10.02
CA ILE A 189 7.63 -20.85 -9.23
C ILE A 189 6.72 -21.71 -10.10
N ASP A 190 5.86 -21.11 -10.92
CA ASP A 190 4.96 -21.82 -11.83
C ASP A 190 5.73 -22.65 -12.86
N PHE A 191 6.72 -22.04 -13.51
CA PHE A 191 7.57 -22.69 -14.51
C PHE A 191 8.25 -23.96 -13.97
N PHE A 192 8.98 -23.84 -12.85
CA PHE A 192 9.65 -25.00 -12.27
C PHE A 192 8.68 -26.05 -11.75
N SER A 193 7.49 -25.62 -11.35
CA SER A 193 6.48 -26.50 -10.81
C SER A 193 5.75 -27.33 -11.87
N ASN A 194 5.64 -26.80 -13.08
CA ASN A 194 4.95 -27.43 -14.20
C ASN A 194 5.94 -28.05 -15.22
N SER A 195 7.24 -27.80 -15.07
CA SER A 195 8.28 -28.37 -15.92
C SER A 195 8.47 -29.87 -15.65
N PRO A 196 8.59 -30.70 -16.71
CA PRO A 196 8.81 -32.14 -16.57
C PRO A 196 10.18 -32.47 -15.95
N ASP A 197 11.13 -31.55 -15.92
CA ASP A 197 12.51 -31.79 -15.48
C ASP A 197 12.70 -31.61 -13.96
N TYR A 198 11.67 -31.14 -13.26
CA TYR A 198 11.75 -30.80 -11.84
C TYR A 198 10.63 -31.46 -11.03
N VAL A 199 10.83 -31.56 -9.72
CA VAL A 199 9.86 -32.10 -8.75
C VAL A 199 9.80 -31.19 -7.53
N ARG A 200 8.57 -30.89 -7.09
CA ARG A 200 8.34 -30.18 -5.82
C ARG A 200 8.66 -31.08 -4.63
N ILE A 201 9.51 -30.61 -3.73
CA ILE A 201 9.83 -31.29 -2.48
C ILE A 201 9.05 -30.64 -1.34
N LYS A 202 8.28 -31.45 -0.61
CA LYS A 202 7.43 -31.01 0.51
C LYS A 202 8.03 -31.30 1.90
N ASN A 203 9.12 -32.06 1.98
CA ASN A 203 9.66 -32.56 3.26
C ASN A 203 11.05 -31.99 3.55
N ASN A 204 11.29 -31.63 4.82
CA ASN A 204 12.53 -31.12 5.43
C ASN A 204 13.15 -29.83 4.85
N HIS A 205 12.94 -29.50 3.57
CA HIS A 205 13.25 -28.20 2.95
C HIS A 205 12.32 -28.00 1.75
N HIS A 206 11.30 -27.15 1.89
CA HIS A 206 10.37 -26.82 0.80
C HIS A 206 11.14 -26.21 -0.39
N GLY A 207 10.89 -26.73 -1.59
CA GLY A 207 11.57 -26.24 -2.79
C GLY A 207 11.38 -27.13 -4.01
N ILE A 208 12.28 -26.95 -4.97
CA ILE A 208 12.29 -27.61 -6.27
C ILE A 208 13.58 -28.42 -6.40
N LYS A 209 13.47 -29.71 -6.73
CA LYS A 209 14.61 -30.57 -7.04
C LYS A 209 14.61 -30.93 -8.52
N ALA A 210 15.76 -30.84 -9.18
CA ALA A 210 15.92 -31.35 -10.53
C ALA A 210 15.79 -32.89 -10.53
N LYS A 211 15.10 -33.46 -11.52
CA LYS A 211 15.01 -34.93 -11.70
C LYS A 211 16.34 -35.52 -12.18
N ILE A 212 17.08 -34.73 -12.96
CA ILE A 212 18.39 -35.10 -13.49
C ILE A 212 19.43 -34.25 -12.77
N GLY A 213 20.37 -34.92 -12.09
CA GLY A 213 21.41 -34.30 -11.28
C GLY A 213 21.00 -34.10 -9.81
N ASP A 214 21.94 -33.57 -9.02
CA ASP A 214 21.82 -33.40 -7.57
C ASP A 214 21.59 -31.93 -7.18
N LEU A 215 20.79 -31.21 -7.97
CA LEU A 215 20.47 -29.81 -7.72
C LEU A 215 19.14 -29.65 -6.98
N PHE A 216 19.18 -28.93 -5.86
CA PHE A 216 18.01 -28.54 -5.09
C PHE A 216 18.00 -27.01 -4.93
N MET A 217 16.83 -26.41 -5.16
CA MET A 217 16.59 -24.98 -5.03
C MET A 217 15.44 -24.77 -4.04
N SER A 218 15.75 -24.18 -2.89
CA SER A 218 14.71 -23.75 -1.95
C SER A 218 13.94 -22.54 -2.50
N TYR A 219 12.70 -22.33 -2.09
CA TYR A 219 11.97 -21.10 -2.46
C TYR A 219 12.66 -19.85 -1.92
N LYS A 220 13.34 -19.96 -0.77
CA LYS A 220 14.16 -18.89 -0.19
C LYS A 220 15.33 -18.50 -1.08
N SER A 221 16.05 -19.47 -1.64
CA SER A 221 17.15 -19.18 -2.56
C SER A 221 16.65 -18.58 -3.88
N ILE A 222 15.53 -19.07 -4.42
CA ILE A 222 14.90 -18.47 -5.61
C ILE A 222 14.54 -17.00 -5.34
N PHE A 223 13.91 -16.73 -4.21
CA PHE A 223 13.59 -15.37 -3.80
C PHE A 223 14.84 -14.48 -3.67
N GLN A 224 15.90 -14.99 -3.05
CA GLN A 224 17.17 -14.27 -2.92
C GLN A 224 17.82 -13.95 -4.27
N ASP A 225 17.77 -14.87 -5.23
CA ASP A 225 18.29 -14.66 -6.58
C ASP A 225 17.48 -13.59 -7.32
N VAL A 226 16.15 -13.72 -7.33
CA VAL A 226 15.24 -12.73 -7.95
C VAL A 226 15.47 -11.36 -7.33
N ARG A 227 15.49 -11.26 -6.00
CA ARG A 227 15.72 -10.00 -5.29
C ARG A 227 17.08 -9.40 -5.61
N SER A 228 18.13 -10.22 -5.62
CA SER A 228 19.48 -9.79 -5.97
C SER A 228 19.57 -9.31 -7.42
N ALA A 229 18.84 -9.93 -8.34
CA ALA A 229 18.75 -9.50 -9.73
C ALA A 229 18.02 -8.16 -9.86
N PHE A 230 16.91 -7.94 -9.14
CA PHE A 230 16.23 -6.65 -9.05
C PHE A 230 17.14 -5.55 -8.50
N ASP A 231 17.80 -5.80 -7.37
CA ASP A 231 18.72 -4.84 -6.74
C ASP A 231 19.89 -4.52 -7.69
N TRP A 232 20.43 -5.53 -8.39
CA TRP A 232 21.48 -5.32 -9.39
C TRP A 232 20.99 -4.45 -10.55
N VAL A 233 19.82 -4.73 -11.11
CA VAL A 233 19.25 -3.96 -12.23
C VAL A 233 18.98 -2.51 -11.85
N HIS A 234 18.51 -2.24 -10.63
CA HIS A 234 18.21 -0.89 -10.14
C HIS A 234 19.47 -0.07 -9.77
N VAL A 235 20.53 -0.74 -9.30
CA VAL A 235 21.75 -0.07 -8.81
C VAL A 235 22.86 -0.02 -9.86
N LYS A 236 23.10 -1.14 -10.55
CA LYS A 236 24.23 -1.34 -11.47
C LYS A 236 23.82 -1.57 -12.93
N GLY A 237 22.58 -2.01 -13.16
CA GLY A 237 22.09 -2.34 -14.49
C GLY A 237 21.71 -1.11 -15.33
N SER A 238 21.16 -1.39 -16.51
CA SER A 238 20.80 -0.37 -17.51
C SER A 238 19.39 0.20 -17.34
N LEU A 239 18.65 -0.14 -16.28
CA LEU A 239 17.27 0.35 -16.07
C LEU A 239 17.22 1.88 -16.10
N LYS A 240 18.00 2.54 -15.24
CA LYS A 240 18.04 4.01 -15.16
C LYS A 240 18.48 4.67 -16.46
N GLU A 241 19.44 4.06 -17.16
CA GLU A 241 19.93 4.56 -18.45
C GLU A 241 18.82 4.49 -19.50
N LYS A 242 18.19 3.31 -19.67
CA LYS A 242 17.09 3.12 -20.62
C LYS A 242 15.89 4.01 -20.30
N THR A 243 15.55 4.16 -19.02
CA THR A 243 14.47 5.05 -18.58
C THR A 243 14.76 6.50 -18.97
N VAL A 244 16.00 6.98 -18.79
CA VAL A 244 16.37 8.35 -19.16
C VAL A 244 16.41 8.55 -20.68
N ASN A 245 16.89 7.54 -21.42
CA ASN A 245 17.01 7.63 -22.88
C ASN A 245 15.63 7.77 -23.57
N ASP A 246 14.57 7.26 -22.94
CA ASP A 246 13.18 7.41 -23.42
C ASP A 246 12.24 7.87 -22.28
N ILE A 247 12.61 8.96 -21.61
CA ILE A 247 11.95 9.42 -20.39
C ILE A 247 10.45 9.74 -20.57
N ASN A 248 10.07 10.16 -21.78
CA ASN A 248 8.68 10.44 -22.14
C ASN A 248 7.81 9.19 -22.15
N LEU A 249 8.38 8.02 -22.46
CA LEU A 249 7.66 6.76 -22.40
C LEU A 249 7.41 6.34 -20.95
N TYR A 250 8.36 6.60 -20.05
CA TYR A 250 8.35 6.00 -18.72
C TYR A 250 7.91 6.90 -17.58
N ILE A 251 7.93 8.22 -17.70
CA ILE A 251 7.60 9.14 -16.60
C ILE A 251 6.48 10.09 -17.00
N HIS A 252 5.47 10.24 -16.14
CA HIS A 252 4.44 11.26 -16.31
C HIS A 252 4.98 12.66 -16.01
N GLN A 253 4.68 13.60 -16.89
CA GLN A 253 4.97 15.02 -16.70
C GLN A 253 3.66 15.76 -16.39
N ASP A 254 3.67 16.67 -15.41
CA ASP A 254 2.48 17.43 -15.01
C ASP A 254 2.83 18.91 -14.79
N ASP A 255 2.22 19.78 -15.59
CA ASP A 255 2.43 21.23 -15.56
C ASP A 255 1.96 21.90 -14.25
N ARG A 256 1.25 21.17 -13.38
CA ARG A 256 0.83 21.67 -12.06
C ARG A 256 1.93 21.59 -11.02
N LEU A 257 2.98 20.79 -11.23
CA LEU A 257 4.05 20.59 -10.25
C LEU A 257 4.76 21.90 -9.90
N PRO A 258 5.33 22.66 -10.86
CA PRO A 258 6.00 23.93 -10.55
C PRO A 258 5.08 24.93 -9.84
N LEU A 259 3.83 25.03 -10.32
CA LEU A 259 2.82 25.92 -9.76
C LEU A 259 2.48 25.60 -8.30
N LEU A 260 2.43 24.32 -7.92
CA LEU A 260 2.17 23.94 -6.53
C LEU A 260 3.33 24.34 -5.61
N LEU A 261 4.57 24.10 -6.05
CA LEU A 261 5.75 24.43 -5.26
C LEU A 261 5.93 25.94 -5.10
N ASP A 262 5.66 26.73 -6.14
CA ASP A 262 5.65 28.20 -6.02
C ASP A 262 4.63 28.68 -5.00
N ARG A 263 3.40 28.15 -5.05
CA ARG A 263 2.37 28.50 -4.07
C ARG A 263 2.77 28.12 -2.64
N MET A 264 3.52 27.02 -2.46
CA MET A 264 4.07 26.66 -1.16
C MET A 264 5.05 27.72 -0.67
N HIS A 265 6.00 28.15 -1.52
CA HIS A 265 6.96 29.21 -1.19
C HIS A 265 6.29 30.55 -0.92
N GLU A 266 5.31 30.96 -1.74
CA GLU A 266 4.51 32.18 -1.54
C GLU A 266 3.78 32.19 -0.19
N ASN A 267 3.42 31.02 0.34
CA ASN A 267 2.79 30.86 1.66
C ASN A 267 3.81 30.64 2.79
N GLY A 268 5.08 31.00 2.56
CA GLY A 268 6.16 30.93 3.54
C GLY A 268 6.54 29.51 3.96
N LYS A 269 6.24 28.51 3.13
CA LYS A 269 6.59 27.10 3.39
C LYS A 269 7.95 26.81 2.78
N LYS A 270 8.77 26.04 3.48
CA LYS A 270 10.05 25.54 2.97
C LYS A 270 9.85 24.13 2.40
N ILE A 271 10.63 23.80 1.38
CA ILE A 271 10.48 22.57 0.62
C ILE A 271 11.81 21.82 0.61
N PHE A 272 11.77 20.50 0.84
CA PHE A 272 12.96 19.67 0.68
C PHE A 272 12.70 18.40 -0.13
N LEU A 273 13.72 18.00 -0.88
CA LEU A 273 13.79 16.70 -1.54
C LEU A 273 14.62 15.75 -0.68
N LEU A 274 14.08 14.55 -0.43
CA LEU A 274 14.77 13.49 0.30
C LEU A 274 14.52 12.15 -0.43
N THR A 275 15.45 11.78 -1.30
CA THR A 275 15.32 10.62 -2.20
C THR A 275 16.42 9.58 -1.97
N ASN A 276 16.07 8.31 -2.22
CA ASN A 276 17.03 7.21 -2.25
C ASN A 276 17.85 7.16 -3.54
N SER A 277 17.39 7.81 -4.61
CA SER A 277 18.07 7.83 -5.91
C SER A 277 19.36 8.65 -5.82
N ASN A 278 20.32 8.33 -6.67
CA ASN A 278 21.58 9.08 -6.75
C ASN A 278 21.40 10.41 -7.48
N TYR A 279 22.37 11.31 -7.35
CA TYR A 279 22.29 12.65 -7.94
C TYR A 279 22.16 12.64 -9.46
N GLN A 280 22.95 11.84 -10.17
CA GLN A 280 22.94 11.84 -11.64
C GLN A 280 21.57 11.46 -12.21
N TYR A 281 20.90 10.46 -11.62
CA TYR A 281 19.57 10.08 -12.02
C TYR A 281 18.53 11.14 -11.63
N THR A 282 18.61 11.63 -10.38
CA THR A 282 17.75 12.70 -9.85
C THR A 282 17.81 13.94 -10.73
N GLU A 283 19.01 14.37 -11.15
CA GLU A 283 19.20 15.53 -12.01
C GLU A 283 18.47 15.41 -13.33
N LYS A 284 18.56 14.25 -14.01
CA LYS A 284 17.90 14.03 -15.30
C LYS A 284 16.39 13.95 -15.17
N VAL A 285 15.90 13.19 -14.18
CA VAL A 285 14.46 13.03 -13.94
C VAL A 285 13.82 14.35 -13.52
N MET A 286 14.41 15.07 -12.57
CA MET A 286 13.89 16.35 -12.11
C MET A 286 14.00 17.44 -13.19
N THR A 287 15.05 17.44 -14.01
CA THR A 287 15.11 18.35 -15.16
C THR A 287 13.96 18.08 -16.13
N TYR A 288 13.64 16.82 -16.41
CA TYR A 288 12.49 16.46 -17.23
C TYR A 288 11.16 16.86 -16.60
N LEU A 289 10.93 16.58 -15.31
CA LEU A 289 9.68 16.95 -14.63
C LEU A 289 9.40 18.46 -14.65
N PHE A 290 10.45 19.28 -14.69
CA PHE A 290 10.37 20.75 -14.74
C PHE A 290 10.57 21.32 -16.16
N ASP A 291 10.72 20.49 -17.19
CA ASP A 291 10.72 20.92 -18.59
C ASP A 291 9.28 21.15 -19.10
N VAL A 292 8.55 22.00 -18.38
CA VAL A 292 7.15 22.34 -18.63
C VAL A 292 6.97 23.86 -18.70
N PRO A 293 5.97 24.38 -19.43
CA PRO A 293 5.76 25.82 -19.59
C PRO A 293 5.63 26.58 -18.26
N SER A 294 4.93 26.01 -17.27
CA SER A 294 4.74 26.64 -15.95
C SER A 294 6.04 26.86 -15.19
N ALA A 295 7.10 26.09 -15.47
CA ALA A 295 8.37 26.23 -14.78
C ALA A 295 9.18 27.44 -15.26
N GLN A 296 8.78 28.09 -16.36
CA GLN A 296 9.44 29.27 -16.93
C GLN A 296 10.96 29.08 -17.16
N LYS A 297 11.38 27.86 -17.53
CA LYS A 297 12.79 27.45 -17.70
C LYS A 297 13.67 27.62 -16.45
N ARG A 298 13.06 27.77 -15.27
CA ARG A 298 13.78 27.83 -14.00
C ARG A 298 14.28 26.43 -13.63
N SER A 299 15.51 26.34 -13.13
CA SER A 299 16.07 25.07 -12.65
C SER A 299 15.25 24.47 -11.51
N TRP A 300 14.97 23.17 -11.59
CA TRP A 300 14.24 22.43 -10.55
C TRP A 300 14.83 22.63 -9.15
N LYS A 301 16.16 22.77 -9.04
CA LYS A 301 16.84 22.95 -7.74
C LYS A 301 16.37 24.17 -6.96
N SER A 302 15.95 25.23 -7.66
CA SER A 302 15.50 26.47 -7.02
C SER A 302 14.11 26.37 -6.37
N TYR A 303 13.36 25.30 -6.66
CA TYR A 303 12.08 25.01 -6.01
C TYR A 303 12.28 24.31 -4.65
N PHE A 304 13.49 23.89 -4.32
CA PHE A 304 13.80 23.18 -3.09
C PHE A 304 14.80 23.98 -2.26
N ASP A 305 14.43 24.27 -1.01
CA ASP A 305 15.32 24.88 -0.03
C ASP A 305 16.45 23.92 0.38
N PHE A 306 16.15 22.62 0.40
CA PHE A 306 17.11 21.57 0.79
C PHE A 306 16.98 20.36 -0.14
N ILE A 307 18.11 19.83 -0.61
CA ILE A 307 18.14 18.69 -1.54
C ILE A 307 19.08 17.63 -0.97
N VAL A 308 18.52 16.47 -0.62
CA VAL A 308 19.24 15.30 -0.12
C VAL A 308 18.95 14.10 -1.01
N VAL A 309 20.00 13.56 -1.62
CA VAL A 309 19.98 12.33 -2.43
C VAL A 309 20.66 11.19 -1.68
N ASP A 310 20.61 9.97 -2.22
CA ASP A 310 21.20 8.77 -1.61
C ASP A 310 20.83 8.61 -0.12
N ALA A 311 19.60 8.97 0.27
CA ALA A 311 19.19 9.02 1.66
C ALA A 311 19.24 7.65 2.37
N ARG A 312 19.12 6.57 1.61
CA ARG A 312 19.05 5.18 2.10
C ARG A 312 17.93 4.94 3.11
N LYS A 313 16.75 5.53 2.92
CA LYS A 313 15.54 5.21 3.69
C LYS A 313 15.26 3.71 3.61
N PRO A 314 14.91 3.03 4.73
CA PRO A 314 14.55 3.59 6.03
C PRO A 314 15.73 3.94 6.96
N LEU A 315 16.98 3.58 6.61
CA LEU A 315 18.16 3.82 7.45
C LEU A 315 18.32 5.29 7.83
N PHE A 316 17.96 6.20 6.92
CA PHE A 316 17.92 7.65 7.19
C PHE A 316 17.16 8.04 8.47
N PHE A 317 16.05 7.36 8.75
CA PHE A 317 15.22 7.61 9.93
C PHE A 317 15.72 6.87 11.19
N ASP A 318 16.78 6.07 11.03
CA ASP A 318 17.52 5.37 12.07
C ASP A 318 18.86 6.06 12.36
N GLU A 319 19.97 5.31 12.36
CA GLU A 319 21.33 5.82 12.48
C GLU A 319 21.77 6.67 11.27
N GLY A 320 21.17 6.43 10.10
CA GLY A 320 21.52 7.07 8.85
C GLY A 320 22.93 6.78 8.37
N THR A 321 23.47 7.70 7.58
CA THR A 321 24.85 7.63 7.06
C THR A 321 25.55 8.97 7.26
N ILE A 322 26.83 9.03 6.91
CA ILE A 322 27.57 10.28 6.97
C ILE A 322 27.02 11.24 5.91
N LEU A 323 26.66 12.46 6.32
CA LEU A 323 26.26 13.52 5.40
C LEU A 323 27.45 13.96 4.55
N ARG A 324 27.25 14.06 3.25
CA ARG A 324 28.24 14.55 2.27
C ARG A 324 27.63 15.66 1.42
N GLN A 325 28.47 16.50 0.84
CA GLN A 325 28.06 17.49 -0.16
C GLN A 325 28.43 16.98 -1.55
N ILE A 326 27.58 17.22 -2.54
CA ILE A 326 27.83 16.89 -3.95
C ILE A 326 28.40 18.13 -4.66
N ASP A 327 29.42 17.90 -5.46
CA ASP A 327 29.81 18.86 -6.48
C ASP A 327 28.82 18.78 -7.64
N VAL A 328 27.97 19.80 -7.76
CA VAL A 328 26.88 19.90 -8.74
C VAL A 328 27.40 19.84 -10.19
N GLN A 329 28.65 20.27 -10.44
CA GLN A 329 29.23 20.28 -11.79
C GLN A 329 29.71 18.90 -12.22
N THR A 330 30.37 18.17 -11.31
CA THR A 330 30.95 16.85 -11.60
C THR A 330 30.01 15.69 -11.22
N GLY A 331 29.01 15.96 -10.38
CA GLY A 331 28.14 14.96 -9.75
C GLY A 331 28.84 14.08 -8.71
N SER A 332 30.08 14.40 -8.34
CA SER A 332 30.90 13.60 -7.41
C SER A 332 30.72 14.07 -5.97
N LEU A 333 30.94 13.17 -5.02
CA LEU A 333 30.94 13.50 -3.60
C LEU A 333 32.19 14.32 -3.25
N LYS A 334 32.00 15.47 -2.59
CA LYS A 334 33.11 16.21 -1.98
C LYS A 334 33.64 15.43 -0.78
N ILE A 335 34.96 15.48 -0.60
CA ILE A 335 35.63 14.83 0.52
C ILE A 335 35.32 15.59 1.82
N GLY A 336 34.89 14.87 2.85
CA GLY A 336 34.61 15.41 4.18
C GLY A 336 33.12 15.49 4.51
N THR A 337 32.82 15.82 5.77
CA THR A 337 31.45 16.04 6.25
C THR A 337 31.19 17.55 6.23
N PRO A 338 30.08 18.04 5.64
CA PRO A 338 29.76 19.45 5.68
C PRO A 338 29.48 19.87 7.13
N THR A 339 30.18 20.89 7.61
CA THR A 339 30.04 21.47 8.96
C THR A 339 29.28 22.80 8.97
N GLY A 340 29.04 23.38 7.79
CA GLY A 340 28.28 24.61 7.62
C GLY A 340 26.77 24.38 7.47
N PRO A 341 25.97 25.47 7.50
CA PRO A 341 24.54 25.39 7.24
C PRO A 341 24.25 24.94 5.80
N PHE A 342 23.01 24.50 5.56
CA PHE A 342 22.55 24.24 4.21
C PHE A 342 22.52 25.53 3.37
N GLU A 343 23.19 25.52 2.23
CA GLU A 343 23.22 26.64 1.30
C GLU A 343 22.26 26.41 0.12
N PRO A 344 21.53 27.44 -0.35
CA PRO A 344 20.67 27.33 -1.52
C PRO A 344 21.41 26.83 -2.76
N GLY A 345 20.79 25.89 -3.49
CA GLY A 345 21.36 25.32 -4.71
C GLY A 345 22.45 24.27 -4.50
N GLN A 346 22.86 24.00 -3.27
CA GLN A 346 23.73 22.87 -2.95
C GLN A 346 22.93 21.58 -2.81
N VAL A 347 23.58 20.46 -3.13
CA VAL A 347 23.00 19.12 -3.03
C VAL A 347 23.82 18.30 -2.05
N TYR A 348 23.13 17.53 -1.21
CA TYR A 348 23.72 16.72 -0.17
C TYR A 348 23.39 15.24 -0.40
N SER A 349 24.21 14.35 0.14
CA SER A 349 24.09 12.91 -0.02
C SER A 349 24.15 12.22 1.34
N GLY A 350 23.26 11.24 1.56
CA GLY A 350 23.21 10.46 2.78
C GLY A 350 22.67 11.26 3.98
N GLY A 351 23.38 11.19 5.10
CA GLY A 351 22.96 11.82 6.35
C GLY A 351 21.97 10.99 7.16
N CYS A 352 21.46 11.59 8.23
CA CYS A 352 20.41 11.03 9.07
C CYS A 352 19.36 12.11 9.39
N CYS A 353 18.16 11.66 9.77
CA CYS A 353 17.03 12.52 10.03
C CYS A 353 17.30 13.53 11.17
N ASP A 354 18.09 13.15 12.17
CA ASP A 354 18.43 14.03 13.31
C ASP A 354 19.24 15.22 12.88
N VAL A 355 20.39 14.96 12.25
CA VAL A 355 21.28 16.00 11.73
C VAL A 355 20.52 16.86 10.74
N PHE A 356 19.73 16.26 9.84
CA PHE A 356 18.93 17.02 8.88
C PHE A 356 17.92 17.94 9.56
N THR A 357 17.14 17.43 10.51
CA THR A 357 16.10 18.18 11.24
C THR A 357 16.71 19.33 12.05
N GLU A 358 17.86 19.11 12.67
CA GLU A 358 18.63 20.13 13.40
C GLU A 358 19.11 21.23 12.46
N LEU A 359 19.73 20.86 11.34
CA LEU A 359 20.27 21.81 10.36
C LEU A 359 19.19 22.69 9.72
N ILE A 360 18.00 22.13 9.45
CA ILE A 360 16.88 22.93 8.90
C ILE A 360 16.09 23.67 9.99
N GLY A 361 16.35 23.39 11.28
CA GLY A 361 15.65 23.97 12.42
C GLY A 361 14.18 23.53 12.53
N ALA A 362 13.85 22.33 12.06
CA ALA A 362 12.49 21.82 12.10
C ALA A 362 12.17 21.12 13.43
N LYS A 363 10.89 21.11 13.81
CA LYS A 363 10.36 20.23 14.85
C LYS A 363 9.51 19.16 14.18
N GLY A 364 9.39 17.98 14.78
CA GLY A 364 8.74 16.84 14.12
C GLY A 364 7.36 17.17 13.51
N LYS A 365 6.46 17.80 14.28
CA LYS A 365 5.11 18.17 13.80
C LYS A 365 5.06 19.33 12.81
N ASP A 366 6.17 20.03 12.58
CA ASP A 366 6.28 21.12 11.60
C ASP A 366 6.52 20.57 10.18
N VAL A 367 6.85 19.28 10.05
CA VAL A 367 7.17 18.61 8.78
C VAL A 367 5.98 17.79 8.31
N LEU A 368 5.59 17.97 7.04
CA LEU A 368 4.74 17.05 6.29
C LEU A 368 5.61 16.33 5.26
N TYR A 369 5.88 15.04 5.48
CA TYR A 369 6.63 14.20 4.54
C TYR A 369 5.68 13.44 3.62
N ILE A 370 5.92 13.57 2.32
CA ILE A 370 5.12 13.04 1.23
C ILE A 370 5.95 11.97 0.51
N GLY A 371 5.43 10.74 0.46
CA GLY A 371 6.12 9.59 -0.13
C GLY A 371 5.15 8.46 -0.49
N ASP A 372 5.57 7.48 -1.27
CA ASP A 372 4.77 6.32 -1.69
C ASP A 372 5.10 5.04 -0.88
N HIS A 373 6.28 5.00 -0.25
CA HIS A 373 6.74 3.82 0.47
C HIS A 373 6.19 3.82 1.91
N ILE A 374 5.12 3.06 2.13
CA ILE A 374 4.41 2.98 3.43
C ILE A 374 5.31 2.64 4.62
N TYR A 375 6.32 1.78 4.45
CA TYR A 375 7.27 1.43 5.51
C TYR A 375 8.42 2.44 5.59
N GLY A 376 9.14 2.61 4.47
CA GLY A 376 10.34 3.43 4.37
C GLY A 376 10.13 4.91 4.67
N ASP A 377 9.05 5.49 4.15
CA ASP A 377 8.77 6.93 4.24
C ASP A 377 7.80 7.26 5.36
N ILE A 378 6.75 6.47 5.55
CA ILE A 378 5.61 6.84 6.39
C ILE A 378 5.72 6.25 7.80
N LEU A 379 5.89 4.93 7.91
CA LEU A 379 5.92 4.27 9.22
C LEU A 379 7.12 4.72 10.06
N LYS A 380 8.32 4.73 9.47
CA LYS A 380 9.57 5.05 10.20
C LYS A 380 9.66 6.53 10.58
N SER A 381 9.31 7.45 9.68
CA SER A 381 9.28 8.89 9.98
C SER A 381 8.31 9.23 11.11
N LYS A 382 7.12 8.59 11.11
CA LYS A 382 6.11 8.82 12.13
C LYS A 382 6.46 8.23 13.49
N LYS A 383 6.82 6.94 13.55
CA LYS A 383 7.09 6.25 14.81
C LYS A 383 8.28 6.84 15.57
N ARG A 384 9.31 7.29 14.85
CA ARG A 384 10.56 7.73 15.49
C ARG A 384 10.64 9.24 15.72
N ARG A 385 10.09 10.05 14.82
CA ARG A 385 10.29 11.52 14.85
C ARG A 385 9.00 12.33 14.93
N GLY A 386 7.84 11.68 14.82
CA GLY A 386 6.55 12.35 14.88
C GLY A 386 6.30 13.32 13.72
N TRP A 387 6.96 13.09 12.57
CA TRP A 387 6.64 13.79 11.33
C TRP A 387 5.19 13.55 10.94
N ARG A 388 4.55 14.58 10.37
CA ARG A 388 3.25 14.42 9.74
C ARG A 388 3.44 13.73 8.40
N THR A 389 2.50 12.90 8.00
CA THR A 389 2.70 11.99 6.85
C THR A 389 1.59 12.09 5.82
N PHE A 390 1.99 12.11 4.56
CA PHE A 390 1.11 12.03 3.40
C PHE A 390 1.57 10.87 2.52
N LEU A 391 0.76 9.79 2.47
CA LEU A 391 1.04 8.65 1.60
C LEU A 391 0.44 8.85 0.20
N ILE A 392 1.27 8.62 -0.83
CA ILE A 392 0.83 8.58 -2.23
C ILE A 392 0.49 7.13 -2.61
N VAL A 393 -0.71 6.95 -3.15
CA VAL A 393 -1.25 5.64 -3.56
C VAL A 393 -1.81 5.77 -4.98
N PRO A 394 -0.97 5.72 -6.03
CA PRO A 394 -1.41 5.91 -7.41
C PRO A 394 -2.59 5.01 -7.81
N GLU A 395 -2.62 3.78 -7.30
CA GLU A 395 -3.68 2.78 -7.55
C GLU A 395 -5.06 3.24 -7.06
N LEU A 396 -5.10 4.20 -6.13
CA LEU A 396 -6.33 4.73 -5.55
C LEU A 396 -7.28 5.31 -6.60
N GLN A 397 -6.77 5.83 -7.73
CA GLN A 397 -7.64 6.36 -8.78
C GLN A 397 -8.52 5.26 -9.38
N LYS A 398 -7.92 4.14 -9.82
CA LYS A 398 -8.64 2.98 -10.34
C LYS A 398 -9.56 2.38 -9.27
N GLU A 399 -9.07 2.26 -8.04
CA GLU A 399 -9.85 1.76 -6.89
C GLU A 399 -11.11 2.61 -6.64
N LEU A 400 -11.01 3.94 -6.69
CA LEU A 400 -12.15 4.83 -6.49
C LEU A 400 -13.18 4.73 -7.62
N GLU A 401 -12.73 4.60 -8.87
CA GLU A 401 -13.61 4.41 -10.02
C GLU A 401 -14.42 3.12 -9.88
N ILE A 402 -13.76 2.01 -9.54
CA ILE A 402 -14.42 0.71 -9.32
C ILE A 402 -15.33 0.75 -8.11
N TRP A 403 -14.88 1.33 -6.99
CA TRP A 403 -15.68 1.49 -5.77
C TRP A 403 -16.98 2.26 -6.04
N MET A 404 -16.92 3.31 -6.86
CA MET A 404 -18.11 4.08 -7.24
C MET A 404 -19.04 3.28 -8.17
N ASN A 405 -18.48 2.57 -9.15
CA ASN A 405 -19.26 1.82 -10.15
C ASN A 405 -19.89 0.54 -9.59
N LYS A 406 -19.23 -0.10 -8.61
CA LYS A 406 -19.63 -1.38 -8.01
C LYS A 406 -20.23 -1.22 -6.61
N ARG A 407 -20.70 -0.02 -6.27
CA ARG A 407 -21.29 0.32 -4.97
C ARG A 407 -22.44 -0.61 -4.57
N SER A 408 -23.26 -1.05 -5.53
CA SER A 408 -24.39 -1.96 -5.29
C SER A 408 -23.95 -3.31 -4.73
N LEU A 409 -22.80 -3.84 -5.17
CA LEU A 409 -22.24 -5.09 -4.63
C LEU A 409 -21.81 -4.92 -3.16
N PHE A 410 -21.25 -3.75 -2.83
CA PHE A 410 -20.86 -3.46 -1.44
C PHE A 410 -22.09 -3.23 -0.54
N GLU A 411 -23.13 -2.56 -1.03
CA GLU A 411 -24.40 -2.42 -0.32
C GLU A 411 -25.06 -3.78 -0.11
N ARG A 412 -25.07 -4.64 -1.13
CA ARG A 412 -25.56 -6.02 -1.03
C ARG A 412 -24.78 -6.83 0.01
N LEU A 413 -23.46 -6.71 0.06
CA LEU A 413 -22.64 -7.40 1.06
C LEU A 413 -23.02 -6.97 2.48
N ASN A 414 -23.21 -5.67 2.71
CA ASN A 414 -23.65 -5.18 4.03
C ASN A 414 -25.07 -5.66 4.38
N GLU A 415 -26.00 -5.71 3.42
CA GLU A 415 -27.34 -6.25 3.64
C GLU A 415 -27.32 -7.72 4.04
N LEU A 416 -26.46 -8.52 3.40
CA LEU A 416 -26.28 -9.93 3.73
C LEU A 416 -25.63 -10.12 5.10
N ASP A 417 -24.65 -9.29 5.47
CA ASP A 417 -24.04 -9.30 6.81
C ASP A 417 -25.08 -8.96 7.90
N VAL A 418 -25.99 -8.01 7.63
CA VAL A 418 -27.10 -7.68 8.54
C VAL A 418 -28.10 -8.83 8.64
N GLN A 419 -28.52 -9.42 7.51
CA GLN A 419 -29.41 -10.60 7.50
C GLN A 419 -28.80 -11.77 8.29
N LEU A 420 -27.48 -11.96 8.18
CA LEU A 420 -26.77 -12.96 8.96
C LEU A 420 -26.84 -12.66 10.47
N GLY A 421 -26.65 -11.40 10.87
CA GLY A 421 -26.80 -10.96 12.26
C GLY A 421 -28.22 -11.13 12.81
N ASP A 422 -29.23 -10.75 12.03
CA ASP A 422 -30.64 -10.83 12.43
C ASP A 422 -31.10 -12.27 12.70
N MET A 423 -30.51 -13.27 12.04
CA MET A 423 -30.80 -14.69 12.33
C MET A 423 -30.34 -15.14 13.73
N TYR A 424 -29.39 -14.43 14.34
CA TYR A 424 -28.87 -14.75 15.67
C TYR A 424 -29.35 -13.79 16.78
N VAL A 425 -30.04 -12.70 16.44
CA VAL A 425 -30.30 -11.59 17.39
C VAL A 425 -31.16 -12.00 18.59
N ASP A 426 -32.14 -12.87 18.37
CA ASP A 426 -33.05 -13.35 19.41
C ASP A 426 -32.57 -14.65 20.06
N MET A 427 -31.38 -15.14 19.70
CA MET A 427 -30.78 -16.33 20.29
C MET A 427 -29.96 -15.98 21.53
N ASP A 428 -30.12 -16.81 22.57
CA ASP A 428 -29.37 -16.70 23.81
C ASP A 428 -28.52 -17.95 24.08
N SER A 429 -27.79 -17.97 25.19
CA SER A 429 -26.95 -19.12 25.57
C SER A 429 -27.71 -20.41 25.87
N SER A 430 -29.04 -20.36 25.95
CA SER A 430 -29.92 -21.52 26.14
C SER A 430 -30.40 -22.13 24.82
N SER A 431 -30.25 -21.40 23.72
CA SER A 431 -30.67 -21.81 22.37
C SER A 431 -29.85 -23.00 21.89
N ARG A 432 -30.54 -24.11 21.56
CA ARG A 432 -29.91 -25.36 21.07
C ARG A 432 -30.02 -25.51 19.56
N ASP A 433 -30.98 -24.83 18.94
CA ASP A 433 -31.21 -24.87 17.51
C ASP A 433 -30.26 -23.88 16.82
N LYS A 434 -29.54 -24.34 15.81
CA LYS A 434 -28.67 -23.50 14.98
C LYS A 434 -29.46 -23.04 13.74
N PRO A 435 -29.46 -21.74 13.40
CA PRO A 435 -30.13 -21.27 12.20
C PRO A 435 -29.40 -21.79 10.96
N ASP A 436 -30.14 -22.11 9.89
CA ASP A 436 -29.54 -22.49 8.61
C ASP A 436 -29.07 -21.25 7.86
N ILE A 437 -27.76 -21.11 7.76
CA ILE A 437 -27.07 -19.95 7.18
C ILE A 437 -26.44 -20.25 5.82
N LYS A 438 -26.63 -21.46 5.27
CA LYS A 438 -25.95 -21.91 4.04
C LYS A 438 -26.23 -21.00 2.86
N ASP A 439 -27.49 -20.62 2.66
CA ASP A 439 -27.90 -19.79 1.53
C ASP A 439 -27.36 -18.36 1.63
N VAL A 440 -27.41 -17.75 2.82
CA VAL A 440 -26.87 -16.41 3.06
C VAL A 440 -25.35 -16.41 2.90
N ARG A 441 -24.66 -17.43 3.44
CA ARG A 441 -23.21 -17.58 3.26
C ARG A 441 -22.80 -17.75 1.81
N ASN A 442 -23.53 -18.55 1.04
CA ASN A 442 -23.26 -18.72 -0.39
C ASN A 442 -23.41 -17.39 -1.15
N GLN A 443 -24.46 -16.63 -0.87
CA GLN A 443 -24.64 -15.30 -1.45
C GLN A 443 -23.54 -14.30 -1.06
N ILE A 444 -23.07 -14.33 0.20
CA ILE A 444 -21.92 -13.55 0.64
C ILE A 444 -20.69 -13.93 -0.18
N ARG A 445 -20.40 -15.23 -0.31
CA ARG A 445 -19.25 -15.76 -1.06
C ARG A 445 -19.26 -15.31 -2.53
N GLU A 446 -20.40 -15.43 -3.19
CA GLU A 446 -20.60 -15.00 -4.59
C GLU A 446 -20.43 -13.49 -4.75
N THR A 447 -21.03 -12.70 -3.84
CA THR A 447 -20.93 -11.23 -3.86
C THR A 447 -19.50 -10.76 -3.64
N ILE A 448 -18.76 -11.38 -2.69
CA ILE A 448 -17.35 -11.09 -2.45
C ILE A 448 -16.51 -11.41 -3.68
N HIS A 449 -16.74 -12.58 -4.30
CA HIS A 449 -16.01 -12.98 -5.49
C HIS A 449 -16.24 -12.01 -6.67
N GLU A 450 -17.48 -11.63 -6.94
CA GLU A 450 -17.79 -10.66 -8.00
C GLU A 450 -17.17 -9.28 -7.72
N LEU A 451 -17.21 -8.83 -6.46
CA LEU A 451 -16.61 -7.58 -6.05
C LEU A 451 -15.09 -7.59 -6.25
N ASP A 452 -14.40 -8.63 -5.78
CA ASP A 452 -12.95 -8.72 -5.87
C ASP A 452 -12.50 -8.85 -7.34
N MET A 453 -13.18 -9.66 -8.16
CA MET A 453 -12.89 -9.77 -9.61
C MET A 453 -13.07 -8.45 -10.36
N SER A 454 -13.85 -7.50 -9.83
CA SER A 454 -13.98 -6.17 -10.43
C SER A 454 -12.69 -5.34 -10.32
N TYR A 455 -11.81 -5.63 -9.35
CA TYR A 455 -10.51 -4.95 -9.18
C TYR A 455 -9.38 -5.63 -9.95
N GLY A 456 -9.42 -6.96 -10.01
CA GLY A 456 -8.41 -7.81 -10.62
C GLY A 456 -8.42 -9.20 -9.97
N ILE A 457 -7.53 -10.08 -10.43
CA ILE A 457 -7.53 -11.50 -10.01
C ILE A 457 -7.18 -11.64 -8.52
N LEU A 458 -6.37 -10.73 -7.97
CA LEU A 458 -6.06 -10.66 -6.54
C LEU A 458 -6.93 -9.66 -5.76
N GLY A 459 -7.98 -9.12 -6.38
CA GLY A 459 -8.90 -8.17 -5.75
C GLY A 459 -8.31 -6.79 -5.46
N SER A 460 -9.01 -6.02 -4.61
CA SER A 460 -8.60 -4.67 -4.21
C SER A 460 -7.30 -4.67 -3.39
N ILE A 461 -6.46 -3.64 -3.52
CA ILE A 461 -5.31 -3.43 -2.64
C ILE A 461 -5.74 -3.24 -1.16
N PHE A 462 -6.96 -2.73 -0.94
CA PHE A 462 -7.41 -2.36 0.40
C PHE A 462 -8.23 -3.44 1.11
N ARG A 463 -8.82 -4.40 0.38
CA ARG A 463 -9.75 -5.38 0.95
C ARG A 463 -9.89 -6.65 0.13
N CYS A 464 -10.51 -7.64 0.76
CA CYS A 464 -11.11 -8.83 0.16
C CYS A 464 -12.52 -8.93 0.76
N GLY A 465 -13.54 -8.63 -0.05
CA GLY A 465 -14.90 -8.47 0.46
C GLY A 465 -15.02 -7.42 1.57
N SER A 466 -15.52 -7.82 2.74
CA SER A 466 -15.66 -6.98 3.94
C SER A 466 -14.36 -6.84 4.75
N ARG A 467 -13.36 -7.68 4.51
CA ARG A 467 -12.11 -7.74 5.29
C ARG A 467 -11.05 -6.81 4.71
N GLN A 468 -10.46 -5.97 5.56
CA GLN A 468 -9.37 -5.09 5.17
C GLN A 468 -8.05 -5.86 5.01
N THR A 469 -7.18 -5.40 4.12
CA THR A 469 -5.82 -5.94 3.99
C THR A 469 -4.88 -5.35 5.05
N HIS A 470 -3.76 -6.02 5.27
CA HIS A 470 -2.65 -5.48 6.07
C HIS A 470 -2.20 -4.10 5.56
N PHE A 471 -2.12 -3.90 4.24
CA PHE A 471 -1.77 -2.61 3.63
C PHE A 471 -2.77 -1.50 4.02
N ALA A 472 -4.08 -1.76 3.93
CA ALA A 472 -5.11 -0.80 4.33
C ALA A 472 -4.98 -0.39 5.79
N ASN A 473 -4.76 -1.34 6.69
CA ASN A 473 -4.57 -1.03 8.10
C ASN A 473 -3.30 -0.23 8.38
N GLN A 474 -2.19 -0.54 7.71
CA GLN A 474 -0.97 0.27 7.80
C GLN A 474 -1.21 1.70 7.31
N LEU A 475 -1.96 1.88 6.23
CA LEU A 475 -2.30 3.18 5.68
C LEU A 475 -3.12 3.98 6.70
N CYS A 476 -4.20 3.39 7.23
CA CYS A 476 -5.05 3.99 8.26
C CYS A 476 -4.24 4.36 9.50
N ARG A 477 -3.34 3.48 9.96
CA ARG A 477 -2.57 3.66 11.20
C ARG A 477 -1.44 4.69 11.07
N PHE A 478 -0.75 4.73 9.94
CA PHE A 478 0.49 5.51 9.82
C PHE A 478 0.36 6.77 8.95
N ALA A 479 -0.39 6.77 7.85
CA ALA A 479 -0.53 7.93 6.97
C ALA A 479 -1.56 8.93 7.52
N ASP A 480 -1.19 10.17 7.89
CA ASP A 480 -2.18 11.16 8.33
C ASP A 480 -3.12 11.56 7.21
N LEU A 481 -2.54 11.77 6.02
CA LEU A 481 -3.22 12.07 4.77
C LEU A 481 -2.85 11.01 3.73
N TYR A 482 -3.74 10.76 2.77
CA TYR A 482 -3.42 9.98 1.58
C TYR A 482 -4.23 10.42 0.36
N SER A 483 -3.70 10.16 -0.83
CA SER A 483 -4.28 10.57 -2.11
C SER A 483 -3.63 9.77 -3.25
N SER A 484 -4.24 9.78 -4.43
CA SER A 484 -3.61 9.25 -5.66
C SER A 484 -2.40 10.06 -6.10
N THR A 485 -2.43 11.38 -5.85
CA THR A 485 -1.33 12.30 -6.13
C THR A 485 -1.23 13.39 -5.06
N PHE A 486 -0.02 13.86 -4.79
CA PHE A 486 0.23 15.02 -3.91
C PHE A 486 -0.27 16.33 -4.54
N LEU A 487 -0.39 16.38 -5.87
CA LEU A 487 -0.87 17.55 -6.61
C LEU A 487 -2.29 17.95 -6.21
N ASN A 488 -3.05 17.04 -5.59
CA ASN A 488 -4.35 17.35 -5.02
C ASN A 488 -4.29 18.44 -3.93
N LEU A 489 -3.11 18.72 -3.34
CA LEU A 489 -2.90 19.87 -2.45
C LEU A 489 -3.23 21.20 -3.12
N MET A 490 -3.09 21.31 -4.44
CA MET A 490 -3.42 22.51 -5.20
C MET A 490 -4.88 22.96 -5.01
N TYR A 491 -5.77 22.04 -4.66
CA TYR A 491 -7.19 22.32 -4.45
C TYR A 491 -7.54 22.72 -3.02
N TYR A 492 -6.55 22.86 -2.12
CA TYR A 492 -6.75 23.22 -0.72
C TYR A 492 -5.96 24.50 -0.40
N PRO A 493 -6.54 25.48 0.31
CA PRO A 493 -5.76 26.61 0.81
C PRO A 493 -4.73 26.12 1.84
N PHE A 494 -3.57 26.78 1.95
CA PHE A 494 -2.57 26.40 2.95
C PHE A 494 -3.00 26.65 4.40
N SER A 495 -4.10 27.38 4.62
CA SER A 495 -4.79 27.51 5.91
C SER A 495 -5.80 26.39 6.19
N TYR A 496 -5.93 25.39 5.31
CA TYR A 496 -6.95 24.36 5.43
C TYR A 496 -6.75 23.48 6.68
N MET A 497 -7.87 23.14 7.31
CA MET A 497 -7.93 22.14 8.38
C MET A 497 -8.50 20.84 7.83
N PHE A 498 -7.62 19.85 7.63
CA PHE A 498 -8.03 18.48 7.38
C PHE A 498 -8.67 17.92 8.66
N ARG A 499 -9.90 17.40 8.54
CA ARG A 499 -10.66 16.84 9.67
C ARG A 499 -10.95 15.37 9.43
N ALA A 500 -10.46 14.53 10.34
CA ALA A 500 -10.91 13.15 10.46
C ALA A 500 -12.11 13.08 11.42
N PRO A 501 -13.07 12.16 11.22
CA PRO A 501 -14.08 11.86 12.21
C PRO A 501 -13.43 11.35 13.52
N PRO A 502 -14.08 11.54 14.68
CA PRO A 502 -13.60 10.96 15.93
C PRO A 502 -13.59 9.43 15.83
N MET A 503 -12.55 8.81 16.38
CA MET A 503 -12.47 7.36 16.50
C MET A 503 -13.20 6.96 17.78
N LEU A 504 -14.38 6.36 17.64
CA LEU A 504 -15.17 5.85 18.74
C LEU A 504 -14.80 4.39 19.01
N MET A 505 -14.69 4.02 20.28
CA MET A 505 -14.65 2.63 20.72
C MET A 505 -15.99 1.96 20.45
N ALA A 506 -16.04 0.63 20.39
CA ALA A 506 -17.26 -0.11 20.07
C ALA A 506 -18.47 0.35 20.93
N HIS A 507 -18.29 0.39 22.26
CA HIS A 507 -19.32 0.82 23.20
C HIS A 507 -19.76 2.29 23.05
N GLU A 508 -18.90 3.17 22.51
CA GLU A 508 -19.24 4.57 22.26
C GLU A 508 -20.04 4.74 20.95
N SER A 509 -20.04 3.71 20.08
CA SER A 509 -20.70 3.74 18.77
C SER A 509 -22.01 2.95 18.70
N THR A 510 -22.19 1.97 19.59
CA THR A 510 -23.34 1.05 19.58
C THR A 510 -24.34 1.33 20.69
N VAL A 511 -23.98 2.09 21.71
CA VAL A 511 -24.89 2.48 22.79
C VAL A 511 -25.54 3.80 22.40
N GLU A 512 -26.87 3.79 22.21
CA GLU A 512 -27.61 5.03 22.06
C GLU A 512 -27.49 5.84 23.34
N HIS A 513 -27.25 7.16 23.21
CA HIS A 513 -27.39 8.04 24.36
C HIS A 513 -28.87 8.04 24.73
N GLU A 514 -29.24 7.33 25.79
CA GLU A 514 -30.54 7.49 26.42
C GLU A 514 -30.74 9.00 26.63
N SER A 515 -31.65 9.60 25.88
CA SER A 515 -32.09 10.94 26.19
C SER A 515 -32.70 10.85 27.58
N ASP A 516 -32.06 11.49 28.56
CA ASP A 516 -32.62 11.74 29.89
C ASP A 516 -34.03 12.34 29.73
N ASN A 517 -35.02 11.46 29.68
CA ASN A 517 -36.43 11.78 29.75
C ASN A 517 -37.12 10.85 30.75
N THR A 518 -36.37 10.38 31.74
CA THR A 518 -36.89 9.85 32.99
C THR A 518 -37.10 11.00 33.96
N ASN A 519 -38.09 11.85 33.65
CA ASN A 519 -38.98 12.37 34.69
C ASN A 519 -39.78 11.19 35.28
N LEU A 520 -39.08 10.28 35.95
CA LEU A 520 -39.67 9.21 36.76
C LEU A 520 -39.85 9.73 38.19
N TRP A 521 -40.57 10.83 38.33
CA TRP A 521 -41.30 11.23 39.54
C TRP A 521 -42.41 12.19 39.10
N GLU A 522 -43.57 11.62 38.74
CA GLU A 522 -44.91 12.10 39.13
C GLU A 522 -45.99 11.39 38.29
N SER A 523 -46.95 10.77 38.98
CA SER A 523 -48.29 10.34 38.50
C SER A 523 -48.30 9.14 37.54
N GLY A 524 -49.01 8.04 37.75
CA GLY A 524 -50.11 7.72 38.64
C GLY A 524 -51.01 6.70 37.93
N SER A 525 -51.53 5.73 38.69
CA SER A 525 -52.62 4.81 38.33
C SER A 525 -52.22 3.48 37.69
N LEU A 526 -51.98 2.48 38.55
CA LEU A 526 -52.29 1.08 38.26
C LEU A 526 -52.93 0.48 39.52
N GLU A 527 -54.25 0.68 39.64
CA GLU A 527 -55.09 -0.27 40.34
C GLU A 527 -55.42 -1.40 39.37
N ILE A 528 -55.11 -2.64 39.76
CA ILE A 528 -56.00 -3.82 39.78
C ILE A 528 -55.26 -4.95 40.52
N GLY A 529 -55.78 -5.33 41.69
CA GLY A 529 -55.98 -6.72 42.12
C GLY A 529 -54.90 -7.49 42.90
N LEU A 530 -55.00 -7.45 44.24
CA LEU A 530 -54.95 -8.57 45.24
C LEU A 530 -53.67 -9.45 45.28
N GLU A 531 -52.98 -9.73 46.41
CA GLU A 531 -53.36 -9.90 47.82
C GLU A 531 -52.17 -9.61 48.76
N GLY A 532 -52.45 -9.21 50.00
CA GLY A 532 -51.76 -9.77 51.17
C GLY A 532 -50.64 -8.97 51.86
N ILE A 533 -50.94 -8.59 53.11
CA ILE A 533 -50.03 -8.42 54.27
C ILE A 533 -49.53 -7.00 54.58
N ASN A 534 -50.37 -6.31 55.36
CA ASN A 534 -50.10 -5.59 56.63
C ASN A 534 -48.74 -4.92 56.90
N LEU A 535 -48.83 -3.57 56.99
CA LEU A 535 -48.52 -2.68 58.12
C LEU A 535 -47.10 -2.67 58.77
N GLY A 536 -46.53 -1.46 58.77
CA GLY A 536 -45.61 -0.97 59.81
C GLY A 536 -44.63 0.08 59.30
N THR A 537 -45.00 1.37 59.24
CA THR A 537 -44.44 2.48 60.05
C THR A 537 -42.93 2.36 60.29
N THR A 538 -42.06 3.29 59.90
CA THR A 538 -41.98 4.66 60.45
C THR A 538 -40.98 5.50 59.64
N GLU A 539 -41.28 6.79 59.59
CA GLU A 539 -40.59 7.91 58.95
C GLU A 539 -39.15 8.20 59.42
N CYS A 540 -38.56 9.16 58.69
CA CYS A 540 -37.65 10.21 59.16
C CYS A 540 -36.15 9.85 59.19
N ASN A 541 -35.20 10.74 58.90
CA ASN A 541 -35.15 12.04 58.24
C ASN A 541 -33.66 12.46 58.28
N PHE A 542 -33.25 13.32 57.34
CA PHE A 542 -32.14 14.28 57.43
C PHE A 542 -30.71 13.86 57.84
N GLY A 543 -29.74 14.49 57.16
CA GLY A 543 -28.65 15.12 57.90
C GLY A 543 -27.26 14.96 57.30
N SER A 544 -26.92 15.87 56.40
CA SER A 544 -25.54 16.25 56.11
C SER A 544 -24.82 16.71 57.39
N SER A 545 -23.63 16.18 57.64
CA SER A 545 -22.36 16.94 57.67
C SER A 545 -21.33 16.41 58.70
N THR A 546 -20.06 16.51 58.28
CA THR A 546 -18.91 16.91 59.13
C THR A 546 -17.98 15.81 59.70
N VAL A 547 -16.90 15.55 58.94
CA VAL A 547 -15.47 15.72 59.30
C VAL A 547 -14.72 14.69 60.19
N MET A 548 -13.48 14.40 59.70
CA MET A 548 -12.20 14.02 60.34
C MET A 548 -11.77 12.54 60.44
N GLY A 549 -10.49 12.31 60.09
CA GLY A 549 -9.67 11.15 60.49
C GLY A 549 -8.93 10.46 59.34
N ILE A 550 -7.78 10.98 58.87
CA ILE A 550 -6.42 10.52 59.24
C ILE A 550 -6.21 9.00 59.09
N LEU A 551 -5.44 8.56 58.07
CA LEU A 551 -4.14 7.91 58.27
C LEU A 551 -3.39 7.70 56.94
N ARG A 552 -2.14 8.15 56.90
CA ARG A 552 -1.16 7.98 55.83
C ARG A 552 0.15 7.54 56.50
N GLN A 553 0.58 6.30 56.28
CA GLN A 553 1.94 5.76 56.51
C GLN A 553 2.13 4.70 55.41
N LYS A 554 3.06 4.81 54.44
CA LYS A 554 4.53 4.74 54.48
C LYS A 554 5.10 3.50 55.18
N SER A 555 5.72 2.62 54.39
CA SER A 555 6.93 1.88 54.77
C SER A 555 7.75 1.53 53.53
N GLU A 556 9.01 2.00 53.51
CA GLU A 556 10.08 1.66 52.57
C GLU A 556 10.91 0.46 53.06
N MET A 557 11.54 -0.22 52.09
CA MET A 557 12.85 -0.90 52.08
C MET A 557 13.35 -1.77 53.25
N HIS A 558 13.87 -2.94 52.88
CA HIS A 558 15.29 -3.24 53.13
C HIS A 558 15.90 -4.15 52.04
N THR A 559 17.12 -3.77 51.67
CA THR A 559 18.13 -4.41 50.80
C THR A 559 18.98 -5.43 51.55
N SER A 560 19.59 -6.38 50.82
CA SER A 560 20.94 -6.87 51.12
C SER A 560 21.66 -7.40 49.88
N ASN A 561 22.84 -6.84 49.64
CA ASN A 561 23.86 -7.20 48.66
C ASN A 561 24.70 -8.42 49.11
N SER A 562 25.34 -9.08 48.14
CA SER A 562 26.72 -9.58 48.32
C SER A 562 27.48 -9.56 46.98
N ASN A 563 28.53 -8.74 46.95
CA ASN A 563 29.57 -8.67 45.92
C ASN A 563 30.62 -9.78 46.16
N ILE A 564 31.22 -10.30 45.08
CA ILE A 564 32.66 -10.60 45.02
C ILE A 564 33.18 -10.18 43.63
N SER A 565 34.24 -9.39 43.67
CA SER A 565 35.04 -8.82 42.57
C SER A 565 36.43 -9.42 42.54
N SER A 566 37.09 -9.39 41.37
CA SER A 566 38.54 -9.19 41.11
C SER A 566 39.04 -10.14 40.00
N THR A 567 39.87 -9.81 39.00
CA THR A 567 40.66 -8.63 38.57
C THR A 567 41.45 -9.06 37.30
N GLU A 568 41.68 -8.12 36.36
CA GLU A 568 42.95 -7.84 35.62
C GLU A 568 43.76 -8.96 34.90
N SER A 569 44.45 -8.84 33.76
CA SER A 569 44.69 -7.88 32.66
C SER A 569 45.48 -8.66 31.54
N PRO A 570 46.35 -8.10 30.65
CA PRO A 570 46.28 -8.30 29.19
C PRO A 570 47.51 -9.01 28.57
N ASN A 571 47.47 -9.35 27.26
CA ASN A 571 48.58 -9.64 26.31
C ASN A 571 48.04 -10.61 25.22
N ARG A 572 48.50 -10.70 23.97
CA ARG A 572 49.41 -9.98 23.06
C ARG A 572 49.25 -10.70 21.70
N SER A 573 49.39 -9.94 20.61
CA SER A 573 49.98 -10.28 19.30
C SER A 573 49.88 -11.70 18.71
N ASN A 574 49.41 -11.76 17.46
CA ASN A 574 49.98 -12.48 16.29
C ASN A 574 49.06 -12.10 15.11
N ASP A 575 49.36 -11.12 14.25
CA ASP A 575 50.42 -11.07 13.23
C ASP A 575 50.70 -12.41 12.55
N LEU A 576 50.10 -12.59 11.37
CA LEU A 576 50.66 -13.32 10.25
C LEU A 576 50.32 -12.57 8.96
N SER A 577 51.25 -11.69 8.60
CA SER A 577 51.47 -11.17 7.27
C SER A 577 51.92 -12.29 6.33
N MET A 578 51.33 -12.39 5.13
CA MET A 578 52.09 -12.78 3.94
C MET A 578 52.05 -11.62 2.95
N GLN A 579 53.16 -10.91 2.90
CA GLN A 579 53.57 -10.09 1.77
C GLN A 579 53.92 -11.01 0.59
N ILE A 580 53.43 -10.70 -0.61
CA ILE A 580 54.22 -10.85 -1.84
C ILE A 580 53.97 -9.58 -2.66
N ASP A 581 55.03 -8.79 -2.80
CA ASP A 581 55.13 -7.59 -3.62
C ASP A 581 55.46 -7.95 -5.11
N PRO A 582 55.34 -6.98 -6.04
CA PRO A 582 55.14 -7.17 -7.47
C PRO A 582 56.42 -7.06 -8.31
N THR A 583 56.42 -7.63 -9.52
CA THR A 583 57.27 -7.27 -10.68
C THR A 583 56.58 -7.83 -11.95
N SER A 584 56.00 -7.00 -12.82
CA SER A 584 56.62 -6.35 -14.00
C SER A 584 57.22 -7.31 -15.04
N LEU A 585 56.61 -7.43 -16.23
CA LEU A 585 57.18 -7.00 -17.53
C LEU A 585 56.49 -7.64 -18.76
N GLN A 586 56.08 -6.74 -19.66
CA GLN A 586 56.22 -6.76 -21.13
C GLN A 586 55.51 -7.78 -22.03
N TYR A 587 54.60 -7.22 -22.86
CA TYR A 587 54.62 -7.22 -24.33
C TYR A 587 55.22 -8.41 -25.07
N GLN A 588 54.39 -9.05 -25.91
CA GLN A 588 54.68 -9.17 -27.34
C GLN A 588 53.43 -9.50 -28.18
N CYS A 589 53.21 -8.68 -29.20
CA CYS A 589 52.31 -8.91 -30.33
C CYS A 589 52.86 -10.03 -31.24
N ILE A 590 51.97 -10.84 -31.82
CA ILE A 590 52.16 -11.43 -33.16
C ILE A 590 50.82 -11.43 -33.90
N ASP A 591 50.82 -10.76 -35.06
CA ASP A 591 49.80 -10.73 -36.11
C ASP A 591 49.50 -12.11 -36.71
N ARG A 592 48.26 -12.31 -37.20
CA ARG A 592 48.00 -12.63 -38.64
C ARG A 592 46.51 -12.80 -39.00
N SER A 593 46.04 -11.83 -39.79
CA SER A 593 45.34 -11.96 -41.09
C SER A 593 43.93 -12.54 -41.25
N CYS A 594 43.09 -11.65 -41.81
CA CYS A 594 42.16 -11.82 -42.96
C CYS A 594 40.72 -12.34 -42.76
N SER A 595 39.80 -11.45 -43.14
CA SER A 595 38.36 -11.54 -43.41
C SER A 595 38.01 -12.39 -44.66
N PRO A 596 36.72 -12.71 -44.95
CA PRO A 596 35.81 -11.72 -45.55
C PRO A 596 34.34 -11.75 -45.07
N THR A 597 33.72 -10.60 -45.28
CA THR A 597 32.33 -10.19 -45.14
C THR A 597 31.38 -10.93 -46.09
N THR A 598 30.13 -11.17 -45.67
CA THR A 598 29.00 -11.36 -46.60
C THR A 598 27.75 -10.68 -46.05
N THR A 599 27.26 -9.70 -46.80
CA THR A 599 26.01 -8.98 -46.64
C THR A 599 24.85 -9.77 -47.25
N VAL A 600 23.69 -9.82 -46.59
CA VAL A 600 22.42 -10.23 -47.20
C VAL A 600 21.36 -9.17 -46.94
N SER A 601 20.62 -8.87 -48.00
CA SER A 601 19.78 -7.69 -48.25
C SER A 601 18.31 -7.87 -47.86
N ALA A 602 17.60 -6.73 -47.86
CA ALA A 602 16.25 -6.51 -47.35
C ALA A 602 15.07 -7.08 -48.18
N ILE A 603 15.21 -8.24 -48.82
CA ILE A 603 14.10 -8.84 -49.62
C ILE A 603 13.41 -10.03 -48.91
N ASP A 604 13.93 -10.50 -47.77
CA ASP A 604 13.39 -11.70 -47.09
C ASP A 604 12.31 -11.42 -46.01
N LYS A 605 11.77 -10.19 -45.95
CA LYS A 605 10.79 -9.78 -44.93
C LYS A 605 9.33 -9.86 -45.36
N PHE A 606 9.01 -10.08 -46.64
CA PHE A 606 7.62 -10.05 -47.12
C PHE A 606 6.94 -11.42 -47.25
N ASP A 607 7.67 -12.54 -47.27
CA ASP A 607 7.07 -13.87 -47.42
C ASP A 607 6.75 -14.62 -46.12
N ARG A 608 7.16 -14.11 -44.95
CA ARG A 608 6.78 -14.69 -43.64
C ARG A 608 5.39 -14.28 -43.14
N GLN A 609 4.80 -13.21 -43.68
CA GLN A 609 3.49 -12.72 -43.22
C GLN A 609 2.28 -13.44 -43.83
N ARG A 610 2.44 -14.23 -44.90
CA ARG A 610 1.33 -15.03 -45.47
C ARG A 610 1.17 -16.43 -44.85
N SER A 611 2.23 -17.02 -44.31
CA SER A 611 2.15 -18.37 -43.70
C SER A 611 1.57 -18.39 -42.28
N ILE A 612 1.52 -17.26 -41.59
CA ILE A 612 0.93 -17.17 -40.24
C ILE A 612 -0.62 -17.13 -40.31
N GLY A 613 -1.18 -16.56 -41.38
CA GLY A 613 -2.63 -16.45 -41.56
C GLY A 613 -3.36 -17.78 -41.81
N GLN A 614 -2.70 -18.79 -42.38
CA GLN A 614 -3.32 -20.09 -42.68
C GLN A 614 -3.19 -21.12 -41.54
N ILE A 615 -2.34 -20.86 -40.55
CA ILE A 615 -2.17 -21.74 -39.38
C ILE A 615 -3.23 -21.42 -38.30
N VAL A 616 -3.67 -20.15 -38.20
CA VAL A 616 -4.66 -19.71 -37.21
C VAL A 616 -6.05 -20.30 -37.45
N GLU A 617 -6.45 -20.55 -38.70
CA GLU A 617 -7.75 -21.18 -39.00
C GLU A 617 -7.79 -22.71 -38.74
N LYS A 618 -6.63 -23.39 -38.73
CA LYS A 618 -6.58 -24.85 -38.47
C LYS A 618 -6.53 -25.21 -36.98
N VAL A 619 -6.19 -24.28 -36.10
CA VAL A 619 -6.11 -24.53 -34.64
C VAL A 619 -7.48 -24.43 -33.94
N GLN A 620 -8.49 -23.81 -34.56
CA GLN A 620 -9.84 -23.72 -33.98
C GLN A 620 -10.70 -24.99 -34.07
N LYS A 621 -10.18 -26.13 -34.56
CA LYS A 621 -10.96 -27.38 -34.72
C LYS A 621 -10.43 -28.61 -33.99
N ILE A 622 -9.48 -28.47 -33.06
CA ILE A 622 -9.01 -29.61 -32.25
C ILE A 622 -9.05 -29.22 -30.78
N SER A 623 -10.25 -29.26 -30.18
CA SER A 623 -10.42 -29.35 -28.75
C SER A 623 -10.90 -30.76 -28.40
N HIS A 624 -10.02 -31.56 -27.79
CA HIS A 624 -10.31 -32.41 -26.63
C HIS A 624 -9.08 -33.27 -26.32
N GLN A 625 -8.67 -33.23 -25.05
CA GLN A 625 -7.76 -34.16 -24.37
C GLN A 625 -6.32 -34.23 -24.90
N ASN A 626 -5.42 -33.47 -24.26
CA ASN A 626 -4.21 -34.00 -23.60
C ASN A 626 -3.43 -32.85 -22.97
N SER A 627 -3.01 -33.04 -21.72
CA SER A 627 -2.16 -32.16 -20.93
C SER A 627 -0.78 -32.02 -21.57
N VAL A 628 -0.55 -30.89 -22.23
CA VAL A 628 0.77 -30.42 -22.68
C VAL A 628 1.30 -29.46 -21.59
N PRO A 629 2.58 -29.55 -21.18
CA PRO A 629 3.17 -28.57 -20.27
C PRO A 629 3.08 -27.18 -20.89
N HIS A 630 2.55 -26.20 -20.16
CA HIS A 630 2.49 -24.84 -20.65
C HIS A 630 3.92 -24.30 -20.82
N LEU A 631 4.37 -24.12 -22.06
CA LEU A 631 5.63 -23.45 -22.39
C LEU A 631 5.62 -21.96 -21.98
N TYR A 632 4.44 -21.43 -21.67
CA TYR A 632 4.20 -20.04 -21.31
C TYR A 632 3.56 -20.01 -19.92
N ALA A 633 4.16 -19.27 -18.99
CA ALA A 633 3.54 -19.00 -17.72
C ALA A 633 2.35 -18.04 -17.99
N GLU A 634 1.16 -18.59 -18.19
CA GLU A 634 -0.05 -17.80 -18.47
C GLU A 634 -0.80 -17.49 -17.18
N THR A 635 -1.00 -16.20 -16.91
CA THR A 635 -1.85 -15.77 -15.81
C THR A 635 -3.25 -16.37 -15.95
N PRO A 636 -3.85 -16.93 -14.88
CA PRO A 636 -5.20 -17.44 -14.92
C PRO A 636 -6.17 -16.31 -15.27
N LYS A 637 -7.01 -16.49 -16.29
CA LYS A 637 -8.03 -15.49 -16.65
C LYS A 637 -9.25 -15.51 -15.72
N VAL A 638 -9.38 -16.56 -14.91
CA VAL A 638 -10.47 -16.80 -13.97
C VAL A 638 -9.89 -17.45 -12.72
N VAL A 639 -10.32 -17.02 -11.53
CA VAL A 639 -9.95 -17.68 -10.27
C VAL A 639 -10.72 -19.00 -10.17
N THR A 640 -10.02 -20.10 -9.89
CA THR A 640 -10.58 -21.47 -9.88
C THR A 640 -11.23 -21.89 -8.56
N HIS A 641 -11.31 -20.98 -7.59
CA HIS A 641 -11.87 -21.22 -6.26
C HIS A 641 -12.47 -19.91 -5.71
N HIS A 642 -13.42 -20.03 -4.78
CA HIS A 642 -14.10 -18.89 -4.18
C HIS A 642 -13.43 -18.47 -2.86
N HIS A 643 -13.57 -17.20 -2.46
CA HIS A 643 -13.09 -16.72 -1.16
C HIS A 643 -13.94 -17.33 -0.05
N ASP A 644 -13.49 -18.41 0.60
CA ASP A 644 -14.25 -18.98 1.71
C ASP A 644 -14.15 -18.10 2.95
N THR A 645 -15.32 -17.81 3.53
CA THR A 645 -15.45 -17.18 4.84
C THR A 645 -14.86 -18.10 5.90
N ASP A 646 -14.15 -17.54 6.89
CA ASP A 646 -13.41 -18.30 7.92
C ASP A 646 -14.30 -19.23 8.78
N ASP A 647 -15.63 -19.13 8.69
CA ASP A 647 -16.58 -19.92 9.46
C ASP A 647 -16.92 -21.31 8.88
N GLU A 648 -16.04 -21.87 8.03
CA GLU A 648 -16.08 -23.30 7.75
C GLU A 648 -15.51 -24.05 8.96
N ASP A 649 -16.29 -24.13 10.03
CA ASP A 649 -16.20 -25.26 10.93
C ASP A 649 -16.45 -26.49 10.06
N THR A 650 -15.39 -27.20 9.69
CA THR A 650 -15.50 -28.51 9.08
C THR A 650 -16.24 -29.39 10.08
N ASP A 651 -17.50 -29.70 9.78
CA ASP A 651 -18.27 -30.76 10.41
C ASP A 651 -17.50 -32.08 10.23
N HIS A 652 -16.53 -32.34 11.10
CA HIS A 652 -16.03 -33.66 11.38
C HIS A 652 -17.01 -34.33 12.34
N SER A 653 -18.25 -34.55 11.89
CA SER A 653 -19.17 -35.46 12.56
C SER A 653 -18.98 -36.86 12.00
N ASP A 654 -18.23 -37.67 12.74
CA ASP A 654 -18.35 -39.11 12.91
C ASP A 654 -19.09 -39.90 11.81
N ASN A 655 -18.34 -40.38 10.81
CA ASN A 655 -18.68 -41.63 10.14
C ASN A 655 -18.01 -42.79 10.90
N SER A 656 -18.61 -43.15 12.03
CA SER A 656 -18.38 -44.45 12.68
C SER A 656 -19.68 -45.25 12.75
N GLU A 657 -20.36 -45.41 11.61
CA GLU A 657 -21.40 -46.44 11.49
C GLU A 657 -20.76 -47.83 11.34
N SER A 658 -20.71 -48.51 12.49
CA SER A 658 -21.12 -49.91 12.66
C SER A 658 -20.87 -50.87 11.49
N LYS A 659 -19.73 -51.58 11.55
CA LYS A 659 -19.68 -52.98 11.15
C LYS A 659 -19.77 -53.85 12.40
N ASN A 660 -20.95 -54.41 12.62
CA ASN A 660 -21.18 -55.74 13.19
C ASN A 660 -22.52 -56.25 12.70
#